data_AF-A0A133U8J1-F1
#
_entry.id   AF-A0A133U8J1-F1
#
_cell.length_a   1.000
_cell.length_b   1.000
_cell.length_c   1.000
_cell.angle_alpha   90.00
_cell.angle_beta   90.00
_cell.angle_gamma   90.00
#
_symmetry.space_group_name_H-M   'P 1'
#
loop_
_entity.id
_entity.type
_entity.pdbx_description
1 polymer ?
#
loop_
_entity_poly.entity_id
_entity_poly.type
_entity_poly.pdbx_seq_one_letter_code
_entity_poly.pdbx_strand_id
1 'polypeptide(L)'
;MIQDFGNESIVLGKSERDKLDDDWVLSIGHATNMENKRVGLDSVSPHVIFVCGARGSGKSYTLGVIGEEIANSSSDIAAVVVDPVGIFWSMKYPNQEESEIEALKKMGMNSEGIENLKVFVPVGYTSEIPEETFDTGFSFKPSSLKSEDWCLTFGIDRYNPQGLLLERAIEKVKSGYTRKLGDKLEGGSRDVPPNDNFSIENLLECINHDKELLSKKKGFKGSTRRALTSRLSAAKDWGIFGREKKLSDLVKPGIISVIDISFLPENIGALVLGILARKIFSARKAAAREEAVRDLKNEEEQKVGSIPPTWLMVDEAHSFAPSSGKTAASDPLVEFVKQGRRPGLSAVLSTQQPSSLNSKIISQLDILLSHRLSFENDIKEVWKRMPTTLPEDLKEPDSLKKLPRGSSIAGDKEINRAFLVSIRPRKSQHEGRERVTNSSIRKESSVSRKETAQETAGLEDYEVQDVEVEEEVEERVEVSAVSPEIDVEEVMEVAESETKKFLGFFWSSEKIRRVYRHFYPFWSFLIDYYPKSQESMNLKVHFDGLTGEFIVRKEEGLERTRGVRDLPDMDPVEIDVLFKVLKNHPISFKDLNNSFEEEISGIGEAVSNLKSLGSIKSLEEEGELILDVGEDVEIPTTLSEKTLLAAEDIPEPEIFRIPPGKKEDRIVEEEEILKVLNLFGDIEIIRREIFYYPYWIAELVKDDESRILAIDGVYGNRDEYAERMLRKRVH
;
A
#
# COMPACT_ATOMS: atom_id res chain seq x y z
N MET A 1 1.06 26.71 33.01
CA MET A 1 0.13 27.32 33.99
C MET A 1 -0.94 26.26 34.24
N ILE A 2 -0.94 25.65 35.43
CA ILE A 2 -1.74 24.47 35.76
C ILE A 2 -3.22 24.88 35.83
N GLN A 3 -4.09 24.21 35.06
CA GLN A 3 -5.54 24.44 35.11
C GLN A 3 -6.14 23.60 36.25
N ASP A 4 -6.60 24.26 37.31
CA ASP A 4 -7.28 23.63 38.46
C ASP A 4 -8.50 22.80 38.01
N PHE A 5 -8.46 21.48 38.21
CA PHE A 5 -9.47 20.48 37.80
C PHE A 5 -10.41 20.16 38.98
N GLY A 6 -11.20 21.15 39.41
CA GLY A 6 -12.20 20.98 40.47
C GLY A 6 -13.33 19.96 40.17
N ASN A 7 -14.27 19.82 41.12
CA ASN A 7 -15.43 18.89 41.14
C ASN A 7 -16.40 18.96 39.93
N GLU A 8 -16.17 19.84 38.96
CA GLU A 8 -16.98 20.04 37.75
C GLU A 8 -16.30 19.49 36.47
N SER A 9 -15.43 18.50 36.62
CA SER A 9 -14.70 17.87 35.51
C SER A 9 -15.04 16.39 35.34
N ILE A 10 -14.91 15.90 34.10
CA ILE A 10 -15.02 14.49 33.74
C ILE A 10 -13.61 14.03 33.40
N VAL A 11 -13.10 13.02 34.11
CA VAL A 11 -11.77 12.46 33.84
C VAL A 11 -11.94 11.06 33.29
N LEU A 12 -11.58 10.87 32.02
CA LEU A 12 -11.58 9.57 31.36
C LEU A 12 -10.50 8.68 31.99
N GLY A 13 -10.81 7.42 32.27
CA GLY A 13 -9.90 6.42 32.82
C GLY A 13 -9.79 6.42 34.35
N LYS A 14 -10.31 7.45 35.02
CA LYS A 14 -10.23 7.60 36.49
C LYS A 14 -11.24 6.68 37.18
N SER A 15 -10.78 5.79 38.04
CA SER A 15 -11.68 5.02 38.90
C SER A 15 -12.17 5.85 40.09
N GLU A 16 -13.37 5.55 40.62
CA GLU A 16 -13.93 6.24 41.80
C GLU A 16 -13.03 6.20 43.05
N ARG A 17 -12.07 5.27 43.08
CA ARG A 17 -11.14 5.07 44.20
C ARG A 17 -9.85 5.88 44.08
N ASP A 18 -9.59 6.47 42.91
CA ASP A 18 -8.31 7.11 42.63
C ASP A 18 -8.34 8.59 43.02
N LYS A 19 -7.39 8.98 43.88
CA LYS A 19 -7.06 10.38 44.13
C LYS A 19 -5.96 10.78 43.14
N LEU A 20 -6.38 11.40 42.04
CA LEU A 20 -5.47 12.00 41.07
C LEU A 20 -5.25 13.46 41.44
N ASP A 21 -3.99 13.88 41.49
CA ASP A 21 -3.63 15.29 41.49
C ASP A 21 -3.92 15.90 40.11
N ASP A 22 -4.25 17.19 40.07
CA ASP A 22 -4.62 17.88 38.82
C ASP A 22 -3.51 17.82 37.76
N ASP A 23 -2.25 17.78 38.20
CA ASP A 23 -1.07 17.65 37.34
C ASP A 23 -0.99 16.32 36.59
N TRP A 24 -1.80 15.33 36.98
CA TRP A 24 -1.87 14.01 36.36
C TRP A 24 -3.06 13.84 35.43
N VAL A 25 -3.83 14.91 35.22
CA VAL A 25 -4.99 14.93 34.33
C VAL A 25 -4.64 15.66 33.04
N LEU A 26 -4.62 14.93 31.93
CA LEU A 26 -4.31 15.46 30.59
C LEU A 26 -5.55 16.18 30.03
N SER A 27 -5.45 17.47 29.70
CA SER A 27 -6.60 18.26 29.23
C SER A 27 -6.94 17.98 27.77
N ILE A 28 -8.10 17.35 27.54
CA ILE A 28 -8.57 16.93 26.21
C ILE A 28 -9.53 17.94 25.58
N GLY A 29 -10.48 18.47 26.35
CA GLY A 29 -11.56 19.26 25.78
C GLY A 29 -12.72 19.52 26.73
N HIS A 30 -13.94 19.64 26.17
CA HIS A 30 -15.16 19.90 26.94
C HIS A 30 -16.33 19.01 26.50
N ALA A 31 -17.15 18.60 27.47
CA ALA A 31 -18.32 17.77 27.26
C ALA A 31 -19.54 18.64 26.88
N THR A 32 -19.79 18.79 25.59
CA THR A 32 -20.77 19.77 25.06
C THR A 32 -22.21 19.47 25.44
N ASN A 33 -22.55 18.21 25.69
CA ASN A 33 -23.87 17.78 26.16
C ASN A 33 -23.91 17.47 27.67
N MET A 34 -22.88 17.86 28.43
CA MET A 34 -22.83 17.75 29.89
C MET A 34 -22.41 19.07 30.51
N GLU A 35 -23.23 20.11 30.33
CA GLU A 35 -23.01 21.45 30.93
C GLU A 35 -21.66 22.07 30.56
N ASN A 36 -21.08 21.64 29.43
CA ASN A 36 -19.75 22.05 28.98
C ASN A 36 -18.63 21.77 30.00
N LYS A 37 -18.78 20.71 30.81
CA LYS A 37 -17.77 20.27 31.78
C LYS A 37 -16.43 20.00 31.12
N ARG A 38 -15.34 20.31 31.80
CA ARG A 38 -13.98 20.02 31.32
C ARG A 38 -13.77 18.51 31.25
N VAL A 39 -13.11 18.06 30.18
CA VAL A 39 -12.79 16.65 29.95
C VAL A 39 -11.28 16.48 30.02
N GLY A 40 -10.85 15.69 30.99
CA GLY A 40 -9.47 15.27 31.19
C GLY A 40 -9.29 13.78 30.91
N LEU A 41 -8.05 13.32 30.91
CA LEU A 41 -7.66 11.92 30.77
C LEU A 41 -6.63 11.58 31.85
N ASP A 42 -6.85 10.48 32.58
CA ASP A 42 -5.89 9.95 33.55
C ASP A 42 -4.59 9.55 32.84
N SER A 43 -3.47 10.14 33.27
CA SER A 43 -2.14 9.82 32.75
C SER A 43 -1.46 8.68 33.51
N VAL A 44 -1.78 8.47 34.79
CA VAL A 44 -1.07 7.57 35.70
C VAL A 44 -1.47 6.13 35.46
N SER A 45 -2.77 5.90 35.30
CA SER A 45 -3.29 4.57 35.08
C SER A 45 -3.00 4.10 33.65
N PRO A 46 -2.71 2.80 33.45
CA PRO A 46 -2.50 2.30 32.10
C PRO A 46 -3.83 2.10 31.38
N HIS A 47 -3.92 2.59 30.15
CA HIS A 47 -5.15 2.60 29.35
C HIS A 47 -4.94 2.06 27.93
N VAL A 48 -5.96 1.39 27.41
CA VAL A 48 -6.11 1.15 25.97
C VAL A 48 -7.16 2.12 25.44
N ILE A 49 -6.70 3.14 24.72
CA ILE A 49 -7.50 4.21 24.14
C ILE A 49 -7.62 3.99 22.63
N PHE A 50 -8.84 4.11 22.12
CA PHE A 50 -9.11 3.98 20.70
C PHE A 50 -9.70 5.27 20.14
N VAL A 51 -9.10 5.77 19.06
CA VAL A 51 -9.49 7.01 18.41
C VAL A 51 -9.90 6.69 16.97
N CYS A 52 -11.18 6.71 16.66
CA CYS A 52 -11.67 6.34 15.33
C CYS A 52 -12.38 7.50 14.63
N GLY A 53 -12.44 7.46 13.30
CA GLY A 53 -13.02 8.53 12.49
C GLY A 53 -12.53 8.56 11.04
N ALA A 54 -13.35 9.06 10.12
CA ALA A 54 -13.01 9.22 8.71
C ALA A 54 -11.76 10.11 8.51
N ARG A 55 -11.20 10.13 7.30
CA ARG A 55 -10.14 11.08 6.92
C ARG A 55 -10.57 12.52 7.23
N GLY A 56 -9.65 13.32 7.79
CA GLY A 56 -9.92 14.72 8.15
C GLY A 56 -10.90 14.96 9.31
N SER A 57 -11.42 13.92 9.97
CA SER A 57 -12.39 14.05 11.06
C SER A 57 -11.82 14.57 12.39
N GLY A 58 -10.50 14.40 12.59
CA GLY A 58 -9.80 14.86 13.79
C GLY A 58 -8.98 13.81 14.56
N LYS A 59 -8.86 12.56 14.09
CA LYS A 59 -8.12 11.50 14.82
C LYS A 59 -6.68 11.87 15.19
N SER A 60 -5.84 12.14 14.19
CA SER A 60 -4.43 12.49 14.41
C SER A 60 -4.29 13.84 15.15
N TYR A 61 -5.30 14.71 15.04
CA TYR A 61 -5.41 15.94 15.82
C TYR A 61 -5.59 15.63 17.32
N THR A 62 -6.49 14.70 17.66
CA THR A 62 -6.69 14.20 19.03
C THR A 62 -5.46 13.50 19.58
N LEU A 63 -4.77 12.68 18.78
CA LEU A 63 -3.47 12.12 19.17
C LEU A 63 -2.45 13.23 19.46
N GLY A 64 -2.42 14.29 18.64
CA GLY A 64 -1.60 15.47 18.88
C GLY A 64 -1.91 16.17 20.19
N VAL A 65 -3.20 16.35 20.53
CA VAL A 65 -3.63 16.92 21.83
C VAL A 65 -3.18 16.05 23.00
N ILE A 66 -3.35 14.73 22.92
CA ILE A 66 -2.87 13.80 23.96
C ILE A 66 -1.35 13.90 24.09
N GLY A 67 -0.63 13.95 22.97
CA GLY A 67 0.82 14.14 22.95
C GLY A 67 1.24 15.45 23.62
N GLU A 68 0.62 16.58 23.29
CA GLU A 68 0.90 17.87 23.92
C GLU A 68 0.76 17.82 25.45
N GLU A 69 -0.27 17.16 25.95
CA GLU A 69 -0.50 17.07 27.39
C GLU A 69 0.50 16.13 28.06
N ILE A 70 0.87 15.01 27.45
CA ILE A 70 1.91 14.12 27.98
C ILE A 70 3.25 14.87 28.08
N ALA A 71 3.62 15.62 27.03
CA ALA A 71 4.85 16.42 27.03
C ALA A 71 4.88 17.49 28.11
N ASN A 72 3.73 18.08 28.44
CA ASN A 72 3.61 19.13 29.44
C ASN A 72 3.32 18.59 30.85
N SER A 73 3.04 17.30 31.00
CA SER A 73 2.79 16.69 32.29
C SER A 73 4.07 16.67 33.13
N SER A 74 3.93 16.85 34.45
CA SER A 74 5.02 16.68 35.41
C SER A 74 5.31 15.20 35.71
N SER A 75 4.73 14.28 34.94
CA SER A 75 4.84 12.84 35.14
C SER A 75 6.10 12.26 34.49
N ASP A 76 6.64 11.18 35.08
CA ASP A 76 7.80 10.45 34.54
C ASP A 76 7.46 9.57 33.32
N ILE A 77 6.32 9.81 32.67
CA ILE A 77 5.82 8.99 31.56
C ILE A 77 6.56 9.33 30.27
N ALA A 78 6.88 8.30 29.49
CA ALA A 78 7.37 8.46 28.12
C ALA A 78 6.23 8.25 27.12
N ALA A 79 6.32 8.88 25.95
CA ALA A 79 5.46 8.55 24.81
C ALA A 79 6.28 8.17 23.59
N VAL A 80 5.82 7.16 22.87
CA VAL A 80 6.35 6.75 21.57
C VAL A 80 5.21 6.83 20.55
N VAL A 81 5.31 7.74 19.59
CA VAL A 81 4.36 7.89 18.48
C VAL A 81 4.93 7.18 17.27
N VAL A 82 4.20 6.25 16.66
CA VAL A 82 4.56 5.65 15.37
C VAL A 82 3.74 6.32 14.28
N ASP A 83 4.42 7.00 13.38
CA ASP A 83 3.84 7.93 12.42
C ASP A 83 4.02 7.42 10.98
N PRO A 84 3.01 6.73 10.40
CA PRO A 84 3.04 6.34 8.98
C PRO A 84 2.74 7.48 8.02
N VAL A 85 2.27 8.64 8.48
CA VAL A 85 1.87 9.75 7.61
C VAL A 85 2.94 10.84 7.56
N GLY A 86 3.78 10.96 8.58
CA GLY A 86 4.89 11.92 8.63
C GLY A 86 4.42 13.33 8.99
N ILE A 87 3.49 13.46 9.95
CA ILE A 87 2.87 14.74 10.35
C ILE A 87 3.22 15.17 11.77
N PHE A 88 3.67 14.25 12.63
CA PHE A 88 3.92 14.51 14.06
C PHE A 88 5.25 15.24 14.31
N TRP A 89 6.14 15.38 13.32
CA TRP A 89 7.34 16.21 13.44
C TRP A 89 7.02 17.70 13.59
N SER A 90 5.91 18.15 12.99
CA SER A 90 5.47 19.54 13.01
C SER A 90 5.15 20.05 14.42
N MET A 91 4.90 19.14 15.36
CA MET A 91 4.58 19.46 16.75
C MET A 91 5.68 20.20 17.51
N LYS A 92 6.91 20.22 16.98
CA LYS A 92 8.01 21.06 17.50
C LYS A 92 7.74 22.55 17.35
N TYR A 93 6.86 22.93 16.44
CA TYR A 93 6.58 24.33 16.12
C TYR A 93 5.27 24.78 16.77
N PRO A 94 5.16 26.06 17.15
CA PRO A 94 3.91 26.63 17.64
C PRO A 94 2.84 26.60 16.54
N ASN A 95 1.58 26.41 16.93
CA ASN A 95 0.43 26.50 16.02
C ASN A 95 0.36 27.86 15.33
N GLN A 96 0.22 27.85 13.99
CA GLN A 96 0.19 29.04 13.15
C GLN A 96 -1.22 29.46 12.71
N GLU A 97 -2.25 28.72 13.10
CA GLU A 97 -3.63 28.91 12.64
C GLU A 97 -4.36 29.96 13.46
N GLU A 98 -4.63 31.13 12.84
CA GLU A 98 -5.19 32.31 13.53
C GLU A 98 -6.44 32.01 14.36
N SER A 99 -7.39 31.24 13.79
CA SER A 99 -8.65 30.87 14.47
C SER A 99 -8.43 29.97 15.68
N GLU A 100 -7.47 29.04 15.60
CA GLU A 100 -7.10 28.15 16.71
C GLU A 100 -6.34 28.93 17.79
N ILE A 101 -5.44 29.83 17.41
CA ILE A 101 -4.71 30.71 18.32
C ILE A 101 -5.67 31.61 19.10
N GLU A 102 -6.69 32.18 18.43
CA GLU A 102 -7.70 32.99 19.11
C GLU A 102 -8.52 32.15 20.12
N ALA A 103 -8.88 30.93 19.75
CA ALA A 103 -9.57 30.00 20.63
C ALA A 103 -8.72 29.59 21.84
N LEU A 104 -7.42 29.31 21.66
CA LEU A 104 -6.47 29.05 22.75
C LEU A 104 -6.41 30.21 23.73
N LYS A 105 -6.29 31.45 23.24
CA LYS A 105 -6.26 32.65 24.08
C LYS A 105 -7.52 32.79 24.94
N LYS A 106 -8.71 32.51 24.37
CA LYS A 106 -9.98 32.49 25.10
C LYS A 106 -9.99 31.43 26.21
N MET A 107 -9.24 30.35 26.04
CA MET A 107 -9.06 29.27 27.02
C MET A 107 -7.88 29.52 27.99
N GLY A 108 -7.22 30.68 27.92
CA GLY A 108 -6.05 30.99 28.75
C GLY A 108 -4.79 30.19 28.38
N MET A 109 -4.72 29.68 27.16
CA MET A 109 -3.58 28.93 26.62
C MET A 109 -2.87 29.73 25.53
N ASN A 110 -1.59 29.43 25.30
CA ASN A 110 -0.79 30.02 24.22
C ASN A 110 -0.47 28.97 23.15
N SER A 111 -0.15 29.47 21.95
CA SER A 111 0.44 28.66 20.88
C SER A 111 1.92 28.43 21.18
N GLU A 112 2.32 27.16 21.29
CA GLU A 112 3.62 26.71 21.77
C GLU A 112 4.01 25.39 21.08
N GLY A 113 5.27 25.26 20.69
CA GLY A 113 5.84 24.01 20.19
C GLY A 113 6.31 23.10 21.34
N ILE A 114 6.50 21.81 21.05
CA ILE A 114 6.95 20.84 22.05
C ILE A 114 8.48 20.72 22.01
N GLU A 115 9.15 21.25 23.04
CA GLU A 115 10.62 21.23 23.15
C GLU A 115 11.20 19.84 23.42
N ASN A 116 10.49 19.03 24.21
CA ASN A 116 10.85 17.67 24.62
C ASN A 116 10.37 16.59 23.64
N LEU A 117 10.16 16.95 22.37
CA LEU A 117 9.83 16.02 21.29
C LEU A 117 11.07 15.69 20.45
N LYS A 118 11.27 14.40 20.20
CA LYS A 118 12.35 13.86 19.37
C LYS A 118 11.80 13.05 18.21
N VAL A 119 12.21 13.37 17.00
CA VAL A 119 11.82 12.66 15.78
C VAL A 119 12.96 11.77 15.32
N PHE A 120 12.61 10.51 15.09
CA PHE A 120 13.49 9.44 14.67
C PHE A 120 13.06 8.93 13.30
N VAL A 121 13.97 8.94 12.33
CA VAL A 121 13.77 8.40 10.97
C VAL A 121 14.68 7.18 10.75
N PRO A 122 14.40 6.26 9.83
CA PRO A 122 15.32 5.16 9.56
C PRO A 122 16.67 5.68 9.06
N VAL A 123 17.79 5.11 9.54
CA VAL A 123 19.14 5.59 9.17
C VAL A 123 19.38 5.63 7.67
N GLY A 124 18.80 4.71 6.91
CA GLY A 124 18.93 4.67 5.44
C GLY A 124 18.34 5.87 4.73
N TYR A 125 17.42 6.60 5.36
CA TYR A 125 16.68 7.72 4.75
C TYR A 125 17.13 9.09 5.26
N THR A 126 18.08 9.16 6.19
CA THR A 126 18.55 10.43 6.78
C THR A 126 19.10 11.44 5.77
N SER A 127 19.57 10.98 4.60
CA SER A 127 20.05 11.84 3.50
C SER A 127 18.96 12.28 2.53
N GLU A 128 17.78 11.67 2.57
CA GLU A 128 16.67 11.92 1.65
C GLU A 128 15.61 12.86 2.24
N ILE A 129 15.70 13.13 3.54
CA ILE A 129 14.73 13.88 4.32
C ILE A 129 15.37 15.22 4.75
N PRO A 130 14.63 16.35 4.74
CA PRO A 130 15.14 17.62 5.24
C PRO A 130 15.63 17.52 6.69
N GLU A 131 16.82 18.04 6.99
CA GLU A 131 17.43 17.93 8.32
C GLU A 131 16.59 18.59 9.43
N GLU A 132 15.70 19.52 9.07
CA GLU A 132 14.83 20.22 10.02
C GLU A 132 13.64 19.38 10.50
N THR A 133 13.29 18.28 9.83
CA THR A 133 12.12 17.46 10.15
C THR A 133 12.45 16.31 11.09
N PHE A 134 13.73 15.99 11.33
CA PHE A 134 14.14 14.90 12.23
C PHE A 134 15.28 15.31 13.18
N ASP A 135 15.49 14.56 14.27
CA ASP A 135 16.63 14.79 15.19
C ASP A 135 17.76 13.78 14.98
N THR A 136 17.42 12.51 14.72
CA THR A 136 18.40 11.44 14.61
C THR A 136 17.83 10.24 13.86
N GLY A 137 18.71 9.44 13.24
CA GLY A 137 18.31 8.15 12.66
C GLY A 137 18.10 7.05 13.71
N PHE A 138 17.31 6.01 13.41
CA PHE A 138 17.22 4.75 14.15
C PHE A 138 17.51 3.54 13.25
N SER A 139 17.95 2.45 13.85
CA SER A 139 18.16 1.18 13.14
C SER A 139 18.04 -0.01 14.09
N PHE A 140 17.88 -1.19 13.52
CA PHE A 140 17.84 -2.47 14.21
C PHE A 140 18.96 -3.37 13.73
N LYS A 141 19.34 -4.33 14.56
CA LYS A 141 20.19 -5.44 14.13
C LYS A 141 19.34 -6.52 13.46
N PRO A 142 19.76 -7.11 12.33
CA PRO A 142 19.12 -8.29 11.75
C PRO A 142 18.94 -9.43 12.75
N SER A 143 19.90 -9.60 13.68
CA SER A 143 19.83 -10.62 14.74
C SER A 143 18.77 -10.36 15.81
N SER A 144 18.18 -9.16 15.86
CA SER A 144 17.10 -8.81 16.81
C SER A 144 15.71 -9.26 16.32
N LEU A 145 15.61 -9.67 15.06
CA LEU A 145 14.38 -10.18 14.45
C LEU A 145 14.22 -11.68 14.74
N LYS A 146 12.98 -12.09 14.98
CA LYS A 146 12.58 -13.50 15.03
C LYS A 146 12.42 -14.04 13.61
N SER A 147 12.50 -15.36 13.43
CA SER A 147 12.20 -16.01 12.14
C SER A 147 10.82 -15.63 11.61
N GLU A 148 9.82 -15.57 12.49
CA GLU A 148 8.46 -15.14 12.16
C GLU A 148 8.37 -13.69 11.68
N ASP A 149 9.16 -12.77 12.25
CA ASP A 149 9.18 -11.37 11.79
C ASP A 149 9.63 -11.31 10.32
N TRP A 150 10.71 -12.03 9.98
CA TRP A 150 11.19 -12.12 8.62
C TRP A 150 10.17 -12.76 7.67
N CYS A 151 9.60 -13.89 8.06
CA CYS A 151 8.62 -14.60 7.24
C CYS A 151 7.40 -13.72 6.93
N LEU A 152 6.82 -13.08 7.94
CA LEU A 152 5.67 -12.17 7.76
C LEU A 152 6.04 -10.98 6.88
N THR A 153 7.23 -10.40 7.07
CA THR A 153 7.66 -9.25 6.27
C THR A 153 7.89 -9.63 4.80
N PHE A 154 8.36 -10.85 4.52
CA PHE A 154 8.57 -11.38 3.18
C PHE A 154 7.33 -11.99 2.52
N GLY A 155 6.19 -12.07 3.23
CA GLY A 155 5.01 -12.80 2.74
C GLY A 155 5.24 -14.31 2.59
N ILE A 156 6.12 -14.88 3.41
CA ILE A 156 6.49 -16.31 3.40
C ILE A 156 5.71 -17.03 4.51
N ASP A 157 5.03 -18.13 4.16
CA ASP A 157 4.53 -19.07 5.15
C ASP A 157 5.72 -19.72 5.88
N ARG A 158 5.75 -19.60 7.23
CA ARG A 158 6.82 -20.12 8.07
C ARG A 158 7.08 -21.62 7.88
N TYR A 159 6.06 -22.40 7.55
CA TYR A 159 6.14 -23.85 7.39
C TYR A 159 6.49 -24.29 5.97
N ASN A 160 6.56 -23.36 5.01
CA ASN A 160 7.02 -23.67 3.67
C ASN A 160 8.56 -23.85 3.62
N PRO A 161 9.12 -24.39 2.53
CA PRO A 161 10.56 -24.62 2.42
C PRO A 161 11.45 -23.38 2.62
N GLN A 162 10.99 -22.19 2.23
CA GLN A 162 11.76 -20.94 2.43
C GLN A 162 11.75 -20.52 3.90
N GLY A 163 10.60 -20.63 4.58
CA GLY A 163 10.47 -20.33 6.02
C GLY A 163 11.32 -21.27 6.87
N LEU A 164 11.27 -22.58 6.59
CA LEU A 164 12.10 -23.58 7.26
C LEU A 164 13.60 -23.37 6.99
N LEU A 165 13.97 -23.01 5.75
CA LEU A 165 15.35 -22.68 5.41
C LEU A 165 15.84 -21.46 6.22
N LEU A 166 15.03 -20.41 6.32
CA LEU A 166 15.39 -19.21 7.06
C LEU A 166 15.57 -19.49 8.55
N GLU A 167 14.63 -20.22 9.16
CA GLU A 167 14.72 -20.64 10.56
C GLU A 167 16.00 -21.44 10.80
N ARG A 168 16.29 -22.41 9.92
CA ARG A 168 17.50 -23.23 10.01
C ARG A 168 18.78 -22.41 9.81
N ALA A 169 18.78 -21.45 8.89
CA ALA A 169 19.92 -20.56 8.66
C ALA A 169 20.20 -19.67 9.89
N ILE A 170 19.16 -19.11 10.50
CA ILE A 170 19.29 -18.33 11.74
C ILE A 170 19.87 -19.20 12.87
N GLU A 171 19.35 -20.42 13.07
CA GLU A 171 19.89 -21.36 14.06
C GLU A 171 21.36 -21.69 13.81
N LYS A 172 21.72 -21.98 12.55
CA LYS A 172 23.09 -22.32 12.14
C LYS A 172 24.06 -21.17 12.35
N VAL A 173 23.67 -19.94 12.03
CA VAL A 173 24.52 -18.77 12.30
C VAL A 173 24.70 -18.55 13.80
N LYS A 174 23.64 -18.74 14.61
CA LYS A 174 23.73 -18.62 16.07
C LYS A 174 24.55 -19.73 16.73
N SER A 175 24.48 -20.96 16.24
CA SER A 175 25.15 -22.13 16.84
C SER A 175 26.49 -22.49 16.21
N GLY A 176 26.88 -21.82 15.13
CA GLY A 176 28.02 -22.17 14.31
C GLY A 176 27.69 -23.24 13.27
N TYR A 177 28.44 -23.25 12.17
CA TYR A 177 28.16 -24.13 11.04
C TYR A 177 29.42 -24.46 10.23
N THR A 178 29.37 -25.52 9.43
CA THR A 178 30.52 -25.95 8.62
C THR A 178 30.34 -25.46 7.19
N ARG A 179 31.17 -24.50 6.80
CA ARG A 179 31.19 -23.91 5.47
C ARG A 179 31.93 -24.81 4.48
N LYS A 180 31.32 -25.07 3.32
CA LYS A 180 31.95 -25.70 2.15
C LYS A 180 32.76 -24.67 1.37
N LEU A 181 34.04 -24.93 1.09
CA LEU A 181 34.88 -24.10 0.21
C LEU A 181 34.65 -24.55 -1.25
N GLY A 182 34.57 -23.60 -2.19
CA GLY A 182 34.15 -23.84 -3.58
C GLY A 182 35.11 -24.70 -4.40
N ASP A 183 34.71 -25.07 -5.61
CA ASP A 183 35.36 -26.09 -6.45
C ASP A 183 36.78 -25.73 -6.96
N LYS A 184 37.27 -24.49 -6.75
CA LYS A 184 38.57 -23.99 -7.24
C LYS A 184 39.76 -24.23 -6.31
N LEU A 185 39.54 -24.71 -5.10
CA LEU A 185 40.59 -25.12 -4.16
C LEU A 185 40.14 -26.44 -3.52
N GLU A 186 40.92 -27.50 -3.73
CA GLU A 186 40.69 -28.87 -3.25
C GLU A 186 39.73 -29.00 -2.06
N GLY A 187 38.45 -29.30 -2.32
CA GLY A 187 37.52 -30.04 -1.44
C GLY A 187 37.45 -29.68 0.05
N GLY A 188 37.75 -28.45 0.46
CA GLY A 188 37.87 -28.08 1.86
C GLY A 188 36.55 -27.73 2.57
N SER A 189 36.55 -27.86 3.89
CA SER A 189 35.53 -27.26 4.75
C SER A 189 36.19 -26.48 5.89
N ARG A 190 35.56 -25.40 6.33
CA ARG A 190 35.97 -24.65 7.52
C ARG A 190 34.79 -24.47 8.45
N ASP A 191 35.03 -24.54 9.75
CA ASP A 191 34.00 -24.20 10.72
C ASP A 191 33.89 -22.70 10.87
N VAL A 192 32.65 -22.22 10.92
CA VAL A 192 32.27 -20.84 11.20
C VAL A 192 31.73 -20.81 12.63
N PRO A 193 32.30 -20.01 13.53
CA PRO A 193 31.89 -20.00 14.93
C PRO A 193 30.47 -19.43 15.11
N PRO A 194 29.82 -19.74 16.24
CA PRO A 194 28.58 -19.09 16.70
C PRO A 194 28.63 -17.56 16.60
N ASN A 195 27.55 -16.95 16.11
CA ASN A 195 27.39 -15.50 16.10
C ASN A 195 25.95 -15.07 16.43
N ASP A 196 25.73 -14.57 17.65
CA ASP A 196 24.43 -14.03 18.09
C ASP A 196 24.16 -12.60 17.59
N ASN A 197 25.18 -11.92 17.05
CA ASN A 197 25.09 -10.56 16.53
C ASN A 197 25.31 -10.54 15.01
N PHE A 198 24.65 -11.46 14.32
CA PHE A 198 24.81 -11.65 12.89
C PHE A 198 24.16 -10.55 12.04
N SER A 199 24.73 -10.32 10.85
CA SER A 199 24.17 -9.47 9.80
C SER A 199 23.44 -10.30 8.73
N ILE A 200 22.81 -9.62 7.77
CA ILE A 200 22.21 -10.26 6.60
C ILE A 200 23.28 -11.02 5.80
N GLU A 201 24.49 -10.48 5.67
CA GLU A 201 25.62 -11.14 4.98
C GLU A 201 25.95 -12.49 5.62
N ASN A 202 25.89 -12.59 6.94
CA ASN A 202 26.14 -13.87 7.62
C ASN A 202 25.05 -14.91 7.31
N LEU A 203 23.79 -14.49 7.18
CA LEU A 203 22.69 -15.37 6.75
C LEU A 203 22.90 -15.81 5.30
N LEU A 204 23.22 -14.88 4.39
CA LEU A 204 23.49 -15.17 2.98
C LEU A 204 24.68 -16.15 2.83
N GLU A 205 25.76 -15.93 3.60
CA GLU A 205 26.92 -16.81 3.63
C GLU A 205 26.54 -18.22 4.10
N CYS A 206 25.73 -18.33 5.15
CA CYS A 206 25.24 -19.60 5.66
C CYS A 206 24.38 -20.34 4.64
N ILE A 207 23.38 -19.66 4.05
CA ILE A 207 22.45 -20.25 3.07
C ILE A 207 23.19 -20.78 1.83
N ASN A 208 24.24 -20.06 1.40
CA ASN A 208 24.96 -20.39 0.18
C ASN A 208 26.13 -21.35 0.37
N HIS A 209 26.64 -21.50 1.60
CA HIS A 209 27.86 -22.26 1.85
C HIS A 209 27.80 -23.29 2.97
N ASP A 210 26.76 -23.36 3.80
CA ASP A 210 26.67 -24.40 4.83
C ASP A 210 26.53 -25.82 4.23
N LYS A 211 27.35 -26.75 4.72
CA LYS A 211 27.41 -28.12 4.20
C LYS A 211 26.10 -28.90 4.37
N GLU A 212 25.33 -28.65 5.43
CA GLU A 212 24.05 -29.32 5.67
C GLU A 212 22.96 -28.72 4.78
N LEU A 213 22.84 -27.39 4.72
CA LEU A 213 21.87 -26.69 3.88
C LEU A 213 22.08 -26.97 2.38
N LEU A 214 23.33 -27.21 1.95
CA LEU A 214 23.69 -27.60 0.59
C LEU A 214 23.53 -29.10 0.28
N SER A 215 23.29 -29.95 1.28
CA SER A 215 23.26 -31.39 1.11
C SER A 215 22.10 -31.84 0.22
N LYS A 216 22.37 -32.66 -0.81
CA LYS A 216 21.31 -33.27 -1.63
C LYS A 216 20.34 -34.16 -0.84
N LYS A 217 20.77 -34.70 0.31
CA LYS A 217 19.99 -35.69 1.08
C LYS A 217 19.21 -35.08 2.25
N LYS A 218 19.69 -33.97 2.82
CA LYS A 218 19.15 -33.35 4.04
C LYS A 218 18.97 -31.83 3.95
N GLY A 219 19.48 -31.20 2.90
CA GLY A 219 19.47 -29.76 2.70
C GLY A 219 18.28 -29.29 1.85
N PHE A 220 18.39 -28.09 1.32
CA PHE A 220 17.32 -27.40 0.60
C PHE A 220 17.61 -27.32 -0.90
N LYS A 221 16.54 -27.36 -1.72
CA LYS A 221 16.64 -27.19 -3.17
C LYS A 221 17.35 -25.86 -3.52
N GLY A 222 18.09 -25.86 -4.62
CA GLY A 222 18.81 -24.67 -5.09
C GLY A 222 17.88 -23.47 -5.35
N SER A 223 16.71 -23.72 -5.94
CA SER A 223 15.67 -22.70 -6.16
C SER A 223 15.18 -22.06 -4.86
N THR A 224 14.87 -22.86 -3.82
CA THR A 224 14.48 -22.35 -2.49
C THR A 224 15.55 -21.47 -1.87
N ARG A 225 16.83 -21.87 -1.97
CA ARG A 225 17.95 -21.08 -1.46
C ARG A 225 18.14 -19.76 -2.23
N ARG A 226 18.01 -19.79 -3.56
CA ARG A 226 18.08 -18.57 -4.40
C ARG A 226 16.93 -17.61 -4.11
N ALA A 227 15.70 -18.11 -3.99
CA ALA A 227 14.52 -17.30 -3.68
C ALA A 227 14.64 -16.58 -2.33
N LEU A 228 15.14 -17.26 -1.29
CA LEU A 228 15.38 -16.63 0.01
C LEU A 228 16.59 -15.67 -0.02
N THR A 229 17.66 -16.02 -0.75
CA THR A 229 18.84 -15.16 -0.94
C THR A 229 18.46 -13.84 -1.60
N SER A 230 17.59 -13.86 -2.62
CA SER A 230 17.08 -12.66 -3.30
C SER A 230 16.34 -11.73 -2.31
N ARG A 231 15.38 -12.28 -1.56
CA ARG A 231 14.62 -11.52 -0.54
C ARG A 231 15.51 -10.91 0.55
N LEU A 232 16.45 -11.70 1.09
CA LEU A 232 17.41 -11.20 2.08
C LEU A 232 18.33 -10.13 1.51
N SER A 233 18.68 -10.21 0.22
CA SER A 233 19.50 -9.18 -0.43
C SER A 233 18.71 -7.88 -0.58
N ALA A 234 17.45 -7.94 -1.03
CA ALA A 234 16.56 -6.78 -1.09
C ALA A 234 16.31 -6.16 0.30
N ALA A 235 16.30 -6.98 1.37
CA ALA A 235 16.13 -6.47 2.73
C ALA A 235 17.27 -5.56 3.22
N LYS A 236 18.43 -5.56 2.54
CA LYS A 236 19.51 -4.62 2.85
C LYS A 236 19.14 -3.18 2.51
N ASP A 237 18.28 -3.01 1.50
CA ASP A 237 17.87 -1.71 0.98
C ASP A 237 16.69 -1.12 1.76
N TRP A 238 16.14 -1.85 2.75
CA TRP A 238 15.06 -1.34 3.61
C TRP A 238 15.48 -0.14 4.48
N GLY A 239 16.77 0.17 4.60
CA GLY A 239 17.26 1.33 5.36
C GLY A 239 17.07 1.27 6.88
N ILE A 240 16.49 0.18 7.42
CA ILE A 240 16.22 0.00 8.85
C ILE A 240 17.30 -0.79 9.60
N PHE A 241 18.29 -1.37 8.91
CA PHE A 241 19.33 -2.18 9.54
C PHE A 241 20.63 -1.41 9.75
N GLY A 242 21.25 -1.59 10.91
CA GLY A 242 22.49 -0.87 11.23
C GLY A 242 22.92 -0.98 12.69
N ARG A 243 23.65 0.04 13.15
CA ARG A 243 24.05 0.13 14.56
C ARG A 243 22.86 0.58 15.40
N GLU A 244 22.23 -0.41 16.01
CA GLU A 244 21.06 -0.22 16.86
C GLU A 244 21.35 0.67 18.09
N LYS A 245 20.47 1.66 18.30
CA LYS A 245 20.47 2.53 19.49
C LYS A 245 19.92 1.79 20.70
N LYS A 246 20.24 2.25 21.91
CA LYS A 246 19.64 1.68 23.12
C LYS A 246 18.17 2.10 23.16
N LEU A 247 17.30 1.21 23.63
CA LEU A 247 15.88 1.54 23.81
C LEU A 247 15.68 2.74 24.76
N SER A 248 16.53 2.89 25.77
CA SER A 248 16.55 4.05 26.67
C SER A 248 16.90 5.38 25.99
N ASP A 249 17.42 5.35 24.76
CA ASP A 249 17.65 6.56 23.96
C ASP A 249 16.34 7.02 23.29
N LEU A 250 15.43 6.08 23.02
CA LEU A 250 14.13 6.30 22.39
C LEU A 250 13.00 6.47 23.41
N VAL A 251 13.11 5.89 24.61
CA VAL A 251 12.04 5.93 25.62
C VAL A 251 12.59 6.52 26.90
N LYS A 252 12.30 7.81 27.11
CA LYS A 252 12.81 8.60 28.23
C LYS A 252 11.65 9.30 28.97
N PRO A 253 11.74 9.42 30.30
CA PRO A 253 10.74 10.15 31.08
C PRO A 253 10.54 11.56 30.54
N GLY A 254 9.28 11.99 30.40
CA GLY A 254 8.93 13.33 29.93
C GLY A 254 9.39 13.64 28.51
N ILE A 255 9.70 12.64 27.68
CA ILE A 255 10.07 12.84 26.26
C ILE A 255 9.07 12.11 25.37
N ILE A 256 8.70 12.78 24.29
CA ILE A 256 7.89 12.20 23.21
C ILE A 256 8.81 11.83 22.06
N SER A 257 8.85 10.55 21.72
CA SER A 257 9.61 10.05 20.58
C SER A 257 8.69 9.73 19.43
N VAL A 258 8.75 10.53 18.36
CA VAL A 258 8.08 10.26 17.10
C VAL A 258 8.98 9.36 16.27
N ILE A 259 8.52 8.16 15.96
CA ILE A 259 9.15 7.23 15.03
C ILE A 259 8.45 7.43 13.69
N ASP A 260 9.08 8.23 12.84
CA ASP A 260 8.59 8.53 11.52
C ASP A 260 8.96 7.37 10.58
N ILE A 261 7.91 6.71 10.06
CA ILE A 261 8.02 5.58 9.14
C ILE A 261 7.27 5.86 7.83
N SER A 262 6.93 7.12 7.53
CA SER A 262 6.16 7.48 6.33
C SER A 262 6.87 7.18 5.02
N PHE A 263 8.18 6.95 5.07
CA PHE A 263 9.04 6.61 3.93
C PHE A 263 9.16 5.10 3.70
N LEU A 264 8.65 4.28 4.62
CA LEU A 264 8.81 2.83 4.57
C LEU A 264 7.58 2.18 3.93
N PRO A 265 7.76 1.12 3.13
CA PRO A 265 6.66 0.27 2.70
C PRO A 265 5.90 -0.29 3.91
N GLU A 266 4.59 -0.51 3.78
CA GLU A 266 3.69 -0.87 4.89
C GLU A 266 4.16 -2.10 5.68
N ASN A 267 4.61 -3.16 4.98
CA ASN A 267 5.15 -4.37 5.63
C ASN A 267 6.42 -4.09 6.45
N ILE A 268 7.26 -3.14 6.02
CA ILE A 268 8.46 -2.72 6.75
C ILE A 268 8.08 -1.81 7.93
N GLY A 269 7.12 -0.91 7.75
CA GLY A 269 6.53 -0.13 8.83
C GLY A 269 5.93 -1.01 9.94
N ALA A 270 5.19 -2.06 9.55
CA ALA A 270 4.68 -3.07 10.48
C ALA A 270 5.81 -3.83 11.20
N LEU A 271 6.91 -4.14 10.52
CA LEU A 271 8.10 -4.73 11.15
C LEU A 271 8.71 -3.80 12.21
N VAL A 272 8.88 -2.50 11.88
CA VAL A 272 9.40 -1.50 12.83
C VAL A 272 8.51 -1.41 14.07
N LEU A 273 7.20 -1.25 13.89
CA LEU A 273 6.24 -1.19 15.00
C LEU A 273 6.25 -2.47 15.85
N GLY A 274 6.26 -3.64 15.21
CA GLY A 274 6.31 -4.93 15.91
C GLY A 274 7.56 -5.11 16.76
N ILE A 275 8.72 -4.70 16.25
CA ILE A 275 9.98 -4.71 17.00
C ILE A 275 9.92 -3.75 18.19
N LEU A 276 9.45 -2.51 17.99
CA LEU A 276 9.34 -1.50 19.04
C LEU A 276 8.39 -1.93 20.15
N ALA A 277 7.17 -2.33 19.80
CA ALA A 277 6.17 -2.80 20.77
C ALA A 277 6.73 -3.94 21.63
N ARG A 278 7.37 -4.93 20.99
CA ARG A 278 7.98 -6.07 21.69
C ARG A 278 9.14 -5.67 22.61
N LYS A 279 10.02 -4.77 22.16
CA LYS A 279 11.17 -4.30 22.95
C LYS A 279 10.73 -3.45 24.14
N ILE A 280 9.81 -2.50 23.93
CA ILE A 280 9.21 -1.67 24.99
C ILE A 280 8.53 -2.57 26.03
N PHE A 281 7.66 -3.48 25.58
CA PHE A 281 6.96 -4.41 26.46
C PHE A 281 7.92 -5.24 27.33
N SER A 282 8.93 -5.85 26.69
CA SER A 282 9.89 -6.71 27.39
C SER A 282 10.73 -5.94 28.40
N ALA A 283 11.23 -4.76 28.01
CA ALA A 283 12.07 -3.94 28.86
C ALA A 283 11.29 -3.35 30.05
N ARG A 284 10.05 -2.88 29.82
CA ARG A 284 9.19 -2.38 30.89
C ARG A 284 8.78 -3.49 31.85
N LYS A 285 8.47 -4.70 31.36
CA LYS A 285 8.18 -5.87 32.22
C LYS A 285 9.35 -6.19 33.15
N ALA A 286 10.58 -6.05 32.68
CA ALA A 286 11.77 -6.19 33.52
C ALA A 286 11.89 -5.04 34.54
N ALA A 287 11.75 -3.79 34.09
CA ALA A 287 11.83 -2.61 34.95
C ALA A 287 10.77 -2.60 36.07
N ALA A 288 9.51 -2.89 35.75
CA ALA A 288 8.42 -2.99 36.73
C ALA A 288 8.66 -4.08 37.78
N ARG A 289 9.33 -5.19 37.40
CA ARG A 289 9.72 -6.23 38.35
C ARG A 289 10.85 -5.78 39.26
N GLU A 290 11.82 -5.03 38.73
CA GLU A 290 12.89 -4.45 39.53
C GLU A 290 12.34 -3.41 40.53
N GLU A 291 11.45 -2.53 40.08
CA GLU A 291 10.73 -1.54 40.92
C GLU A 291 9.98 -2.23 42.06
N ALA A 292 9.16 -3.24 41.76
CA ALA A 292 8.43 -3.98 42.79
C ALA A 292 9.35 -4.65 43.83
N VAL A 293 10.56 -5.09 43.44
CA VAL A 293 11.54 -5.63 44.39
C VAL A 293 12.17 -4.52 45.23
N ARG A 294 12.43 -3.34 44.66
CA ARG A 294 12.96 -2.18 45.39
C ARG A 294 11.94 -1.64 46.39
N ASP A 295 10.68 -1.55 46.01
CA ASP A 295 9.58 -1.14 46.91
C ASP A 295 9.49 -2.08 48.12
N LEU A 296 9.62 -3.40 47.90
CA LEU A 296 9.65 -4.39 48.99
C LEU A 296 10.89 -4.27 49.89
N LYS A 297 11.99 -3.72 49.37
CA LYS A 297 13.26 -3.53 50.10
C LYS A 297 13.44 -2.12 50.66
N ASN A 298 12.54 -1.18 50.37
CA ASN A 298 12.66 0.24 50.66
C ASN A 298 13.97 0.88 50.12
N GLU A 299 14.36 0.51 48.90
CA GLU A 299 15.51 1.12 48.20
C GLU A 299 15.01 2.30 47.32
N GLU A 300 15.49 3.52 47.57
CA GLU A 300 15.00 4.74 46.89
C GLU A 300 15.69 5.03 45.54
N GLU A 301 16.88 4.46 45.28
CA GLU A 301 17.64 4.78 44.07
C GLU A 301 17.08 4.09 42.81
N GLN A 302 16.63 4.89 41.84
CA GLN A 302 16.30 4.39 40.51
C GLN A 302 17.55 4.01 39.72
N LYS A 303 17.56 2.80 39.18
CA LYS A 303 18.61 2.34 38.27
C LYS A 303 18.61 3.16 36.98
N VAL A 304 19.72 3.82 36.72
CA VAL A 304 19.94 4.62 35.51
C VAL A 304 19.67 3.78 34.26
N GLY A 305 18.77 4.26 33.39
CA GLY A 305 18.43 3.63 32.11
C GLY A 305 17.30 2.60 32.16
N SER A 306 16.53 2.50 33.24
CA SER A 306 15.27 1.75 33.25
C SER A 306 14.24 2.40 32.32
N ILE A 307 13.42 1.58 31.65
CA ILE A 307 12.35 2.08 30.79
C ILE A 307 11.17 2.52 31.68
N PRO A 308 10.73 3.79 31.60
CA PRO A 308 9.60 4.31 32.38
C PRO A 308 8.26 3.77 31.87
N PRO A 309 7.16 3.95 32.63
CA PRO A 309 5.81 3.83 32.07
C PRO A 309 5.72 4.53 30.71
N THR A 310 5.15 3.85 29.72
CA THR A 310 5.24 4.28 28.32
C THR A 310 3.89 4.21 27.64
N TRP A 311 3.53 5.28 26.95
CA TRP A 311 2.39 5.35 26.05
C TRP A 311 2.84 5.07 24.62
N LEU A 312 2.34 3.99 24.01
CA LEU A 312 2.54 3.69 22.59
C LEU A 312 1.35 4.23 21.79
N MET A 313 1.59 5.26 20.99
CA MET A 313 0.59 5.90 20.16
C MET A 313 0.82 5.47 18.71
N VAL A 314 -0.19 4.91 18.05
CA VAL A 314 -0.09 4.38 16.68
C VAL A 314 -1.19 5.00 15.85
N ASP A 315 -0.82 5.78 14.84
CA ASP A 315 -1.78 6.23 13.83
C ASP A 315 -2.01 5.15 12.77
N GLU A 316 -3.22 5.10 12.21
CA GLU A 316 -3.67 4.07 11.26
C GLU A 316 -3.40 2.61 11.68
N ALA A 317 -3.63 2.26 12.94
CA ALA A 317 -3.35 0.95 13.52
C ALA A 317 -3.91 -0.27 12.75
N HIS A 318 -4.95 -0.09 11.92
CA HIS A 318 -5.53 -1.16 11.10
C HIS A 318 -4.59 -1.67 10.00
N SER A 319 -3.73 -0.81 9.43
CA SER A 319 -2.70 -1.22 8.46
C SER A 319 -1.70 -2.19 9.10
N PHE A 320 -1.37 -1.97 10.37
CA PHE A 320 -0.41 -2.78 11.10
C PHE A 320 -1.01 -4.00 11.78
N ALA A 321 -2.27 -3.98 12.19
CA ALA A 321 -2.91 -5.12 12.87
C ALA A 321 -4.30 -5.37 12.28
N PRO A 322 -4.39 -5.87 11.05
CA PRO A 322 -5.66 -6.09 10.39
C PRO A 322 -6.50 -7.18 11.07
N SER A 323 -7.80 -7.17 10.79
CA SER A 323 -8.78 -8.15 11.26
C SER A 323 -8.61 -9.51 10.60
N SER A 324 -8.11 -9.53 9.36
CA SER A 324 -7.73 -10.71 8.58
C SER A 324 -6.25 -10.68 8.23
N GLY A 325 -5.63 -11.86 8.13
CA GLY A 325 -4.19 -11.98 7.94
C GLY A 325 -3.39 -11.62 9.19
N LYS A 326 -2.07 -11.51 9.02
CA LYS A 326 -1.13 -11.11 10.06
C LYS A 326 0.02 -10.34 9.45
N THR A 327 0.49 -9.34 10.19
CA THR A 327 1.76 -8.64 9.92
C THR A 327 2.74 -8.89 11.07
N ALA A 328 3.98 -8.44 10.91
CA ALA A 328 4.97 -8.46 11.99
C ALA A 328 4.56 -7.65 13.26
N ALA A 329 3.62 -6.71 13.15
CA ALA A 329 3.10 -5.94 14.29
C ALA A 329 1.92 -6.59 15.01
N SER A 330 1.18 -7.49 14.35
CA SER A 330 -0.11 -7.99 14.84
C SER A 330 -0.03 -8.64 16.23
N ASP A 331 0.82 -9.67 16.39
CA ASP A 331 0.94 -10.36 17.68
C ASP A 331 1.65 -9.52 18.76
N PRO A 332 2.74 -8.77 18.47
CA PRO A 332 3.32 -7.84 19.42
C PRO A 332 2.32 -6.79 19.96
N LEU A 333 1.49 -6.20 19.10
CA LEU A 333 0.47 -5.23 19.54
C LEU A 333 -0.61 -5.89 20.39
N VAL A 334 -1.09 -7.08 20.00
CA VAL A 334 -2.06 -7.85 20.80
C VAL A 334 -1.49 -8.17 22.19
N GLU A 335 -0.22 -8.56 22.28
CA GLU A 335 0.45 -8.79 23.57
C GLU A 335 0.59 -7.49 24.38
N PHE A 336 1.00 -6.40 23.72
CA PHE A 336 1.15 -5.09 24.34
C PHE A 336 -0.14 -4.61 24.98
N VAL A 337 -1.27 -4.66 24.28
CA VAL A 337 -2.57 -4.21 24.83
C VAL A 337 -3.13 -5.15 25.90
N LYS A 338 -2.97 -6.48 25.74
CA LYS A 338 -3.51 -7.46 26.70
C LYS A 338 -2.74 -7.51 28.01
N GLN A 339 -1.42 -7.33 27.95
CA GLN A 339 -0.54 -7.55 29.10
C GLN A 339 0.15 -6.27 29.57
N GLY A 340 0.06 -5.17 28.82
CA GLY A 340 0.75 -3.90 29.08
C GLY A 340 0.30 -3.18 30.34
N ARG A 341 -0.93 -3.40 30.80
CA ARG A 341 -1.45 -2.77 32.02
C ARG A 341 -0.60 -3.07 33.25
N ARG A 342 -0.18 -4.33 33.45
CA ARG A 342 0.64 -4.72 34.62
C ARG A 342 2.00 -4.02 34.68
N PRO A 343 2.78 -3.92 33.59
CA PRO A 343 4.02 -3.16 33.57
C PRO A 343 3.83 -1.64 33.42
N GLY A 344 2.62 -1.08 33.37
CA GLY A 344 2.44 0.36 33.25
C GLY A 344 2.58 0.89 31.81
N LEU A 345 2.04 0.15 30.84
CA LEU A 345 2.04 0.52 29.42
C LEU A 345 0.63 0.85 28.96
N SER A 346 0.49 2.01 28.32
CA SER A 346 -0.74 2.47 27.69
C SER A 346 -0.62 2.39 26.17
N ALA A 347 -1.73 2.19 25.47
CA ALA A 347 -1.80 2.22 24.02
C ALA A 347 -2.86 3.22 23.57
N VAL A 348 -2.51 4.09 22.62
CA VAL A 348 -3.47 4.97 21.93
C VAL A 348 -3.46 4.59 20.46
N LEU A 349 -4.51 3.92 20.01
CA LEU A 349 -4.57 3.39 18.65
C LEU A 349 -5.60 4.20 17.85
N SER A 350 -5.16 4.82 16.77
CA SER A 350 -6.02 5.56 15.84
C SER A 350 -6.32 4.73 14.60
N THR A 351 -7.54 4.81 14.06
CA THR A 351 -7.87 4.16 12.79
C THR A 351 -9.04 4.82 12.07
N GLN A 352 -8.98 4.88 10.74
CA GLN A 352 -10.13 5.22 9.90
C GLN A 352 -11.16 4.09 9.81
N GLN A 353 -10.72 2.85 9.96
CA GLN A 353 -11.50 1.64 9.71
C GLN A 353 -11.52 0.77 10.98
N PRO A 354 -12.34 1.10 11.99
CA PRO A 354 -12.46 0.29 13.20
C PRO A 354 -12.87 -1.16 12.92
N SER A 355 -13.68 -1.43 11.88
CA SER A 355 -14.06 -2.80 11.50
C SER A 355 -12.92 -3.64 10.92
N SER A 356 -11.88 -2.98 10.38
CA SER A 356 -10.70 -3.63 9.81
C SER A 356 -9.59 -3.91 10.82
N LEU A 357 -9.71 -3.48 12.09
CA LEU A 357 -8.68 -3.71 13.10
C LEU A 357 -8.87 -5.05 13.81
N ASN A 358 -7.76 -5.66 14.25
CA ASN A 358 -7.76 -6.93 14.96
C ASN A 358 -8.70 -6.94 16.18
N SER A 359 -9.66 -7.86 16.19
CA SER A 359 -10.66 -7.97 17.26
C SER A 359 -10.08 -8.26 18.64
N LYS A 360 -8.90 -8.89 18.73
CA LYS A 360 -8.20 -9.13 20.00
C LYS A 360 -7.62 -7.84 20.59
N ILE A 361 -7.37 -6.81 19.77
CA ILE A 361 -6.95 -5.49 20.20
C ILE A 361 -8.16 -4.69 20.66
N ILE A 362 -9.18 -4.58 19.80
CA ILE A 362 -10.40 -3.82 20.08
C ILE A 362 -11.11 -4.33 21.35
N SER A 363 -11.07 -5.64 21.61
CA SER A 363 -11.66 -6.22 22.82
C SER A 363 -10.97 -5.81 24.14
N GLN A 364 -9.83 -5.14 24.11
CA GLN A 364 -9.13 -4.64 25.31
C GLN A 364 -9.38 -3.15 25.56
N LEU A 365 -10.27 -2.52 24.79
CA LEU A 365 -10.61 -1.12 24.87
C LEU A 365 -11.11 -0.69 26.26
N ASP A 366 -10.50 0.37 26.80
CA ASP A 366 -10.96 1.04 28.01
C ASP A 366 -11.73 2.33 27.67
N ILE A 367 -11.18 3.13 26.75
CA ILE A 367 -11.67 4.46 26.40
C ILE A 367 -11.80 4.59 24.87
N LEU A 368 -12.96 5.00 24.39
CA LEU A 368 -13.25 5.22 22.97
C LEU A 368 -13.53 6.69 22.70
N LEU A 369 -12.81 7.27 21.73
CA LEU A 369 -13.07 8.60 21.17
C LEU A 369 -13.43 8.44 19.69
N SER A 370 -14.72 8.47 19.38
CA SER A 370 -15.21 8.31 18.02
C SER A 370 -15.55 9.65 17.38
N HIS A 371 -14.71 10.10 16.46
CA HIS A 371 -14.99 11.21 15.57
C HIS A 371 -15.99 10.80 14.47
N ARG A 372 -16.29 11.75 13.57
CA ARG A 372 -17.17 11.52 12.42
C ARG A 372 -16.77 10.27 11.62
N LEU A 373 -17.71 9.34 11.44
CA LEU A 373 -17.58 8.15 10.60
C LEU A 373 -18.71 8.14 9.55
N SER A 374 -18.40 7.67 8.35
CA SER A 374 -19.35 7.66 7.23
C SER A 374 -19.88 6.25 6.91
N PHE A 375 -19.03 5.23 7.05
CA PHE A 375 -19.34 3.85 6.66
C PHE A 375 -20.14 3.11 7.73
N GLU A 376 -21.19 2.41 7.31
CA GLU A 376 -22.13 1.76 8.23
C GLU A 376 -21.48 0.62 9.06
N ASN A 377 -20.59 -0.17 8.46
CA ASN A 377 -19.90 -1.25 9.18
C ASN A 377 -19.00 -0.71 10.30
N ASP A 378 -18.33 0.42 10.06
CA ASP A 378 -17.49 1.08 11.06
C ASP A 378 -18.30 1.71 12.18
N ILE A 379 -19.43 2.34 11.84
CA ILE A 379 -20.40 2.86 12.82
C ILE A 379 -20.93 1.73 13.70
N LYS A 380 -21.33 0.61 13.10
CA LYS A 380 -21.80 -0.58 13.82
C LYS A 380 -20.72 -1.15 14.74
N GLU A 381 -19.48 -1.27 14.28
CA GLU A 381 -18.39 -1.77 15.13
C GLU A 381 -18.12 -0.81 16.29
N VAL A 382 -18.13 0.52 16.07
CA VAL A 382 -17.99 1.51 17.15
C VAL A 382 -19.08 1.36 18.21
N TRP A 383 -20.36 1.27 17.82
CA TRP A 383 -21.43 1.13 18.79
C TRP A 383 -21.38 -0.19 19.55
N LYS A 384 -21.07 -1.27 18.85
CA LYS A 384 -20.89 -2.60 19.45
C LYS A 384 -19.75 -2.60 20.48
N ARG A 385 -18.75 -1.74 20.31
CA ARG A 385 -17.54 -1.69 21.15
C ARG A 385 -17.53 -0.53 22.14
N MET A 386 -18.55 0.32 22.14
CA MET A 386 -18.66 1.41 23.10
C MET A 386 -18.57 0.83 24.52
N PRO A 387 -17.59 1.24 25.34
CA PRO A 387 -17.34 0.62 26.66
C PRO A 387 -18.37 1.02 27.72
N THR A 388 -19.32 1.87 27.37
CA THR A 388 -20.36 2.43 28.24
C THR A 388 -21.72 2.41 27.55
N THR A 389 -22.81 2.62 28.30
CA THR A 389 -24.15 2.81 27.74
C THR A 389 -24.16 3.98 26.75
N LEU A 390 -24.59 3.70 25.52
CA LEU A 390 -24.86 4.71 24.50
C LEU A 390 -26.29 5.27 24.72
N PRO A 391 -26.46 6.59 24.91
CA PRO A 391 -27.78 7.22 24.94
C PRO A 391 -28.57 7.01 23.64
N GLU A 392 -29.91 6.93 23.70
CA GLU A 392 -30.76 6.68 22.51
C GLU A 392 -30.57 7.75 21.42
N ASP A 393 -30.40 9.01 21.79
CA ASP A 393 -30.10 10.13 20.88
C ASP A 393 -28.72 10.02 20.19
N LEU A 394 -27.81 9.22 20.74
CA LEU A 394 -26.49 8.95 20.15
C LEU A 394 -26.41 7.60 19.42
N LYS A 395 -27.47 6.77 19.50
CA LYS A 395 -27.55 5.45 18.83
C LYS A 395 -27.92 5.53 17.36
N GLU A 396 -28.38 6.67 16.86
CA GLU A 396 -28.71 6.81 15.44
C GLU A 396 -27.44 6.96 14.59
N PRO A 397 -27.36 6.33 13.39
CA PRO A 397 -26.16 6.42 12.54
C PRO A 397 -25.76 7.86 12.22
N ASP A 398 -26.78 8.71 12.09
CA ASP A 398 -26.64 10.13 11.82
C ASP A 398 -25.89 10.88 12.92
N SER A 399 -25.95 10.41 14.17
CA SER A 399 -25.23 11.01 15.29
C SER A 399 -23.72 10.93 15.11
N LEU A 400 -23.19 9.91 14.43
CA LEU A 400 -21.78 9.84 14.04
C LEU A 400 -21.50 10.50 12.69
N LYS A 401 -22.39 10.34 11.69
CA LYS A 401 -22.19 10.89 10.34
C LYS A 401 -22.17 12.42 10.31
N LYS A 402 -22.93 13.07 11.19
CA LYS A 402 -23.08 14.53 11.24
C LYS A 402 -22.19 15.22 12.27
N LEU A 403 -21.29 14.50 12.94
CA LEU A 403 -20.37 15.10 13.92
C LEU A 403 -19.52 16.20 13.27
N PRO A 404 -19.47 17.41 13.87
CA PRO A 404 -18.53 18.44 13.45
C PRO A 404 -17.08 17.97 13.57
N ARG A 405 -16.20 18.51 12.72
CA ARG A 405 -14.76 18.31 12.86
C ARG A 405 -14.30 18.81 14.23
N GLY A 406 -13.39 18.06 14.87
CA GLY A 406 -12.93 18.39 16.23
C GLY A 406 -13.93 18.04 17.33
N SER A 407 -15.04 17.37 16.99
CA SER A 407 -15.95 16.74 17.97
C SER A 407 -15.85 15.23 17.90
N SER A 408 -16.11 14.57 19.02
CA SER A 408 -16.13 13.11 19.16
C SER A 408 -17.20 12.65 20.15
N ILE A 409 -17.73 11.45 19.97
CA ILE A 409 -18.43 10.72 21.04
C ILE A 409 -17.37 10.02 21.89
N ALA A 410 -17.33 10.34 23.18
CA ALA A 410 -16.48 9.68 24.16
C ALA A 410 -17.25 8.61 24.91
N GLY A 411 -16.59 7.46 25.12
CA GLY A 411 -17.04 6.41 26.02
C GLY A 411 -15.87 5.91 26.85
N ASP A 412 -16.15 5.55 28.10
CA ASP A 412 -15.17 5.05 29.05
C ASP A 412 -15.84 4.01 29.94
N LYS A 413 -15.16 2.90 30.21
CA LYS A 413 -15.65 1.83 31.09
C LYS A 413 -15.94 2.29 32.53
N GLU A 414 -15.27 3.35 33.00
CA GLU A 414 -15.46 3.89 34.36
C GLU A 414 -16.61 4.94 34.42
N ILE A 415 -17.16 5.33 33.27
CA ILE A 415 -18.24 6.32 33.17
C ILE A 415 -19.52 5.63 32.68
N ASN A 416 -20.67 5.94 33.31
CA ASN A 416 -21.92 5.22 33.07
C ASN A 416 -22.59 5.48 31.70
N ARG A 417 -22.27 6.58 31.02
CA ARG A 417 -22.87 6.91 29.72
C ARG A 417 -21.89 7.61 28.79
N ALA A 418 -22.00 7.33 27.49
CA ALA A 418 -21.27 8.06 26.46
C ALA A 418 -21.75 9.50 26.33
N PHE A 419 -20.89 10.39 25.85
CA PHE A 419 -21.18 11.83 25.74
C PHE A 419 -20.40 12.49 24.61
N LEU A 420 -20.80 13.71 24.24
CA LEU A 420 -20.15 14.48 23.18
C LEU A 420 -19.01 15.30 23.77
N VAL A 421 -17.84 15.21 23.15
CA VAL A 421 -16.64 15.96 23.52
C VAL A 421 -16.21 16.81 22.35
N SER A 422 -16.01 18.11 22.59
CA SER A 422 -15.27 18.99 21.70
C SER A 422 -13.81 18.96 22.12
N ILE A 423 -12.95 18.51 21.20
CA ILE A 423 -11.49 18.46 21.40
C ILE A 423 -10.96 19.89 21.35
N ARG A 424 -10.12 20.25 22.32
CA ARG A 424 -9.54 21.60 22.38
C ARG A 424 -8.63 21.85 21.16
N PRO A 425 -8.43 23.12 20.75
CA PRO A 425 -7.40 23.45 19.78
C PRO A 425 -6.02 23.02 20.28
N ARG A 426 -5.15 22.65 19.34
CA ARG A 426 -3.75 22.26 19.58
C ARG A 426 -2.88 23.49 19.83
N LYS A 427 -1.96 23.39 20.79
CA LYS A 427 -0.95 24.43 21.05
C LYS A 427 0.16 24.40 19.98
N SER A 428 0.46 23.20 19.50
CA SER A 428 1.51 22.91 18.52
C SER A 428 0.96 22.84 17.09
N GLN A 429 1.83 23.02 16.10
CA GLN A 429 1.50 22.96 14.68
C GLN A 429 1.03 21.56 14.25
N HIS A 430 0.19 21.52 13.21
CA HIS A 430 -0.35 20.29 12.64
C HIS A 430 -0.35 20.33 11.10
N GLU A 431 0.50 19.53 10.48
CA GLU A 431 0.62 19.40 9.01
C GLU A 431 -0.33 18.34 8.38
N GLY A 432 -1.27 17.77 9.13
CA GLY A 432 -2.21 16.77 8.61
C GLY A 432 -3.40 17.36 7.82
N ARG A 433 -3.31 18.63 7.40
CA ARG A 433 -4.30 19.28 6.53
C ARG A 433 -3.91 18.98 5.08
N GLU A 434 -4.91 18.69 4.23
CA GLU A 434 -4.65 18.48 2.80
C GLU A 434 -3.94 19.70 2.21
N ARG A 435 -2.79 19.47 1.57
CA ARG A 435 -2.12 20.50 0.79
C ARG A 435 -3.01 20.80 -0.41
N VAL A 436 -3.74 21.91 -0.33
CA VAL A 436 -4.31 22.53 -1.53
C VAL A 436 -3.11 23.01 -2.34
N THR A 437 -3.01 22.60 -3.59
CA THR A 437 -2.00 23.10 -4.52
C THR A 437 -2.07 24.62 -4.55
N ASN A 438 -1.02 25.27 -4.05
CA ASN A 438 -0.90 26.72 -4.15
C ASN A 438 -0.61 27.06 -5.62
N SER A 439 -1.66 27.38 -6.38
CA SER A 439 -1.53 28.41 -7.40
C SER A 439 -1.20 29.71 -6.65
N SER A 440 -0.08 30.31 -7.02
CA SER A 440 0.51 31.45 -6.34
C SER A 440 -0.46 32.63 -6.22
N ILE A 441 -1.07 32.81 -5.05
CA ILE A 441 -1.58 34.10 -4.61
C ILE A 441 -0.92 34.40 -3.26
N ARG A 442 0.20 35.12 -3.35
CA ARG A 442 0.75 35.87 -2.21
C ARG A 442 -0.34 36.84 -1.75
N LYS A 443 -0.91 36.58 -0.57
CA LYS A 443 -1.68 37.59 0.17
C LYS A 443 -0.70 38.65 0.67
N GLU A 444 -0.54 39.72 -0.10
CA GLU A 444 -0.18 41.01 0.48
C GLU A 444 -1.45 41.81 0.79
N SER A 445 -1.36 42.50 1.92
CA SER A 445 -2.42 43.08 2.72
C SER A 445 -2.96 44.39 2.13
N SER A 446 -4.30 44.52 2.16
CA SER A 446 -5.13 45.73 2.26
C SER A 446 -4.75 46.98 1.46
N VAL A 447 -5.65 47.47 0.58
CA VAL A 447 -6.25 48.83 0.62
C VAL A 447 -7.44 48.91 -0.35
N SER A 448 -8.53 49.50 0.14
CA SER A 448 -9.73 50.01 -0.55
C SER A 448 -9.47 50.77 -1.87
N ARG A 449 -10.27 50.50 -2.92
CA ARG A 449 -10.99 51.54 -3.69
C ARG A 449 -11.94 50.97 -4.77
N LYS A 450 -13.10 51.64 -4.87
CA LYS A 450 -14.15 51.52 -5.88
C LYS A 450 -13.71 52.06 -7.25
N GLU A 451 -14.40 51.55 -8.28
CA GLU A 451 -14.58 52.08 -9.66
C GLU A 451 -13.27 52.12 -10.49
N THR A 452 -13.21 51.71 -11.76
CA THR A 452 -14.08 52.04 -12.91
C THR A 452 -13.87 51.00 -14.03
N ALA A 453 -14.93 50.72 -14.80
CA ALA A 453 -14.90 49.95 -16.02
C ALA A 453 -14.27 50.75 -17.19
N GLN A 454 -13.43 50.11 -18.02
CA GLN A 454 -13.48 50.23 -19.49
C GLN A 454 -12.47 49.30 -20.19
N GLU A 455 -13.04 48.46 -21.05
CA GLU A 455 -12.54 48.05 -22.37
C GLU A 455 -11.12 47.47 -22.50
N THR A 456 -11.05 46.15 -22.68
CA THR A 456 -10.41 45.64 -23.90
C THR A 456 -11.12 44.38 -24.35
N ALA A 457 -11.82 44.52 -25.47
CA ALA A 457 -12.58 43.50 -26.15
C ALA A 457 -11.67 42.52 -26.89
N GLY A 458 -12.15 41.28 -27.02
CA GLY A 458 -11.75 40.38 -28.09
C GLY A 458 -11.05 39.12 -27.61
N LEU A 459 -11.84 38.16 -27.15
CA LEU A 459 -11.72 36.72 -27.43
C LEU A 459 -13.06 36.12 -26.99
N GLU A 460 -13.84 35.71 -27.98
CA GLU A 460 -15.20 35.23 -27.83
C GLU A 460 -15.26 34.01 -26.91
N ASP A 461 -16.25 34.04 -26.03
CA ASP A 461 -16.65 32.96 -25.14
C ASP A 461 -16.83 31.65 -25.93
N TYR A 462 -15.98 30.66 -25.65
CA TYR A 462 -16.40 29.29 -25.77
C TYR A 462 -17.18 28.95 -24.50
N GLU A 463 -18.50 28.87 -24.61
CA GLU A 463 -19.35 28.20 -23.62
C GLU A 463 -18.79 26.79 -23.40
N VAL A 464 -18.16 26.57 -22.25
CA VAL A 464 -17.96 25.22 -21.72
C VAL A 464 -19.35 24.72 -21.38
N GLN A 465 -19.94 23.91 -22.27
CA GLN A 465 -21.09 23.11 -21.90
C GLN A 465 -20.67 22.21 -20.75
N ASP A 466 -21.36 22.34 -19.62
CA ASP A 466 -21.28 21.43 -18.48
C ASP A 466 -21.37 19.99 -18.99
N VAL A 467 -20.26 19.25 -18.95
CA VAL A 467 -20.29 17.80 -19.17
C VAL A 467 -20.91 17.21 -17.92
N GLU A 468 -22.20 16.89 -17.99
CA GLU A 468 -22.92 16.18 -16.93
C GLU A 468 -22.20 14.86 -16.62
N VAL A 469 -21.54 14.81 -15.45
CA VAL A 469 -21.15 13.56 -14.82
C VAL A 469 -22.41 13.03 -14.13
N GLU A 470 -23.20 12.22 -14.85
CA GLU A 470 -24.30 11.47 -14.26
C GLU A 470 -23.74 10.49 -13.22
N GLU A 471 -23.83 10.85 -11.93
CA GLU A 471 -23.71 9.90 -10.82
C GLU A 471 -25.10 9.31 -10.52
N GLU A 472 -25.55 8.38 -11.34
CA GLU A 472 -26.66 7.50 -10.96
C GLU A 472 -26.20 6.52 -9.86
N VAL A 473 -27.09 6.29 -8.89
CA VAL A 473 -26.89 5.38 -7.76
C VAL A 473 -27.02 3.94 -8.26
N GLU A 474 -26.01 3.45 -8.99
CA GLU A 474 -25.91 2.05 -9.40
C GLU A 474 -25.22 1.20 -8.34
N GLU A 475 -25.69 -0.04 -8.20
CA GLU A 475 -25.14 -1.09 -7.34
C GLU A 475 -23.71 -1.44 -7.78
N ARG A 476 -22.69 -0.96 -7.08
CA ARG A 476 -21.27 -1.12 -7.52
C ARG A 476 -20.74 -2.52 -7.22
N VAL A 477 -20.00 -3.08 -8.19
CA VAL A 477 -19.34 -4.38 -8.08
C VAL A 477 -17.85 -4.21 -7.76
N GLU A 478 -17.32 -5.10 -6.92
CA GLU A 478 -15.88 -5.20 -6.66
C GLU A 478 -15.20 -5.99 -7.77
N VAL A 479 -14.21 -5.37 -8.43
CA VAL A 479 -13.40 -6.01 -9.48
C VAL A 479 -11.91 -5.73 -9.23
N SER A 480 -11.06 -6.64 -9.67
CA SER A 480 -9.61 -6.38 -9.78
C SER A 480 -9.39 -5.49 -11.00
N ALA A 481 -8.91 -4.26 -10.84
CA ALA A 481 -8.70 -3.33 -11.95
C ALA A 481 -7.46 -2.45 -11.76
N VAL A 482 -6.87 -2.01 -12.86
CA VAL A 482 -5.74 -1.07 -12.85
C VAL A 482 -6.25 0.34 -12.60
N SER A 483 -5.55 1.08 -11.74
CA SER A 483 -5.80 2.49 -11.48
C SER A 483 -5.50 3.32 -12.74
N PRO A 484 -6.42 4.16 -13.22
CA PRO A 484 -6.10 5.12 -14.27
C PRO A 484 -5.03 6.10 -13.77
N GLU A 485 -4.00 6.34 -14.58
CA GLU A 485 -2.90 7.27 -14.25
C GLU A 485 -3.06 8.63 -14.94
N ILE A 486 -3.85 8.71 -16.00
CA ILE A 486 -4.14 9.96 -16.71
C ILE A 486 -5.44 10.61 -16.22
N ASP A 487 -5.45 11.94 -16.14
CA ASP A 487 -6.62 12.72 -15.80
C ASP A 487 -7.54 12.96 -17.03
N VAL A 488 -8.70 13.58 -16.79
CA VAL A 488 -9.69 13.80 -17.85
C VAL A 488 -9.25 14.92 -18.79
N GLU A 489 -8.45 15.87 -18.31
CA GLU A 489 -7.89 16.97 -19.09
C GLU A 489 -6.93 16.45 -20.18
N GLU A 490 -6.00 15.56 -19.84
CA GLU A 490 -5.10 14.90 -20.79
C GLU A 490 -5.87 14.08 -21.84
N VAL A 491 -6.92 13.38 -21.41
CA VAL A 491 -7.81 12.62 -22.32
C VAL A 491 -8.54 13.55 -23.29
N MET A 492 -8.97 14.72 -22.82
CA MET A 492 -9.62 15.72 -23.66
C MET A 492 -8.64 16.29 -24.69
N GLU A 493 -7.38 16.53 -24.33
CA GLU A 493 -6.34 16.97 -25.28
C GLU A 493 -6.12 15.95 -26.41
N VAL A 494 -6.04 14.66 -26.06
CA VAL A 494 -5.90 13.57 -27.03
C VAL A 494 -7.12 13.51 -27.94
N ALA A 495 -8.33 13.53 -27.38
CA ALA A 495 -9.58 13.52 -28.15
C ALA A 495 -9.71 14.74 -29.08
N GLU A 496 -9.31 15.93 -28.63
CA GLU A 496 -9.28 17.14 -29.44
C GLU A 496 -8.23 17.08 -30.55
N SER A 497 -7.07 16.48 -30.30
CA SER A 497 -6.04 16.33 -31.31
C SER A 497 -6.53 15.44 -32.47
N GLU A 498 -7.29 14.41 -32.16
CA GLU A 498 -7.87 13.48 -33.14
C GLU A 498 -9.03 14.10 -33.92
N THR A 499 -9.87 14.94 -33.30
CA THR A 499 -10.88 15.72 -34.04
C THR A 499 -10.21 16.76 -34.96
N LYS A 500 -9.04 17.29 -34.57
CA LYS A 500 -8.23 18.23 -35.38
C LYS A 500 -7.48 17.56 -36.54
N LYS A 501 -7.03 16.30 -36.42
CA LYS A 501 -6.38 15.58 -37.53
C LYS A 501 -7.31 15.33 -38.73
N PHE A 502 -8.61 15.25 -38.49
CA PHE A 502 -9.61 15.08 -39.55
C PHE A 502 -9.91 16.38 -40.35
N LEU A 503 -9.40 17.54 -39.91
CA LEU A 503 -9.55 18.85 -40.60
C LEU A 503 -8.76 18.99 -41.91
N GLY A 504 -8.15 17.91 -42.41
CA GLY A 504 -7.35 17.92 -43.63
C GLY A 504 -8.08 18.31 -44.92
N PHE A 505 -9.39 18.09 -45.06
CA PHE A 505 -10.12 18.45 -46.29
C PHE A 505 -11.66 18.50 -46.05
N PHE A 506 -12.21 19.70 -45.82
CA PHE A 506 -13.63 20.10 -46.00
C PHE A 506 -14.75 19.54 -45.07
N TRP A 507 -15.36 20.46 -44.26
CA TRP A 507 -16.69 20.49 -43.57
C TRP A 507 -16.97 19.67 -42.28
N SER A 508 -17.63 20.37 -41.33
CA SER A 508 -18.18 20.10 -39.96
C SER A 508 -17.25 19.53 -38.88
N SER A 509 -17.13 20.29 -37.76
CA SER A 509 -16.34 19.96 -36.56
C SER A 509 -17.04 18.89 -35.73
N GLU A 510 -16.43 17.71 -35.63
CA GLU A 510 -16.83 16.72 -34.62
C GLU A 510 -16.76 17.35 -33.23
N LYS A 511 -17.82 17.17 -32.43
CA LYS A 511 -17.85 17.61 -31.04
C LYS A 511 -17.73 16.41 -30.11
N ILE A 512 -16.98 16.57 -29.02
CA ILE A 512 -16.95 15.60 -27.94
C ILE A 512 -18.27 15.73 -27.16
N ARG A 513 -19.11 14.70 -27.21
CA ARG A 513 -20.40 14.65 -26.50
C ARG A 513 -20.20 14.34 -25.03
N ARG A 514 -19.36 13.33 -24.74
CA ARG A 514 -19.02 12.92 -23.36
C ARG A 514 -17.73 12.11 -23.34
N VAL A 515 -17.09 12.10 -22.18
CA VAL A 515 -15.94 11.25 -21.88
C VAL A 515 -16.24 10.46 -20.61
N TYR A 516 -16.05 9.15 -20.64
CA TYR A 516 -16.30 8.29 -19.48
C TYR A 516 -15.34 7.11 -19.42
N ARG A 517 -15.12 6.57 -18.22
CA ARG A 517 -14.27 5.40 -18.01
C ARG A 517 -14.99 4.10 -18.36
N HIS A 518 -14.26 3.18 -18.96
CA HIS A 518 -14.69 1.83 -19.28
C HIS A 518 -13.59 0.83 -18.89
N PHE A 519 -13.97 -0.29 -18.28
CA PHE A 519 -13.05 -1.28 -17.72
C PHE A 519 -13.02 -2.52 -18.61
N TYR A 520 -11.87 -2.75 -19.25
CA TYR A 520 -11.67 -3.77 -20.28
C TYR A 520 -10.92 -5.00 -19.72
N PRO A 521 -11.43 -6.22 -19.86
CA PRO A 521 -10.89 -7.39 -19.17
C PRO A 521 -9.61 -7.90 -19.84
N PHE A 522 -8.56 -8.12 -19.04
CA PHE A 522 -7.32 -8.81 -19.41
C PHE A 522 -7.15 -10.06 -18.56
N TRP A 523 -6.63 -11.12 -19.18
CA TRP A 523 -6.09 -12.28 -18.47
C TRP A 523 -4.61 -12.03 -18.17
N SER A 524 -4.16 -12.40 -16.97
CA SER A 524 -2.74 -12.36 -16.58
C SER A 524 -2.30 -13.71 -16.04
N PHE A 525 -1.15 -14.17 -16.52
CA PHE A 525 -0.51 -15.38 -16.07
C PHE A 525 0.92 -15.08 -15.64
N LEU A 526 1.22 -15.38 -14.38
CA LEU A 526 2.61 -15.46 -13.90
C LEU A 526 3.06 -16.91 -14.11
N ILE A 527 4.08 -17.12 -14.93
CA ILE A 527 4.54 -18.45 -15.35
C ILE A 527 6.04 -18.61 -15.12
N ASP A 528 6.47 -19.83 -14.80
CA ASP A 528 7.84 -20.26 -15.04
C ASP A 528 7.90 -20.86 -16.45
N TYR A 529 8.59 -20.17 -17.36
CA TYR A 529 8.77 -20.54 -18.75
C TYR A 529 10.12 -21.25 -18.95
N TYR A 530 10.09 -22.43 -19.57
CA TYR A 530 11.26 -23.26 -19.85
C TYR A 530 11.48 -23.38 -21.37
N PRO A 531 12.03 -22.33 -22.02
CA PRO A 531 12.31 -22.36 -23.45
C PRO A 531 13.34 -23.45 -23.79
N LYS A 532 13.13 -24.16 -24.91
CA LYS A 532 14.00 -25.28 -25.35
C LYS A 532 15.50 -24.94 -25.51
N SER A 533 15.86 -23.65 -25.60
CA SER A 533 17.22 -23.18 -25.92
C SER A 533 17.74 -22.02 -25.06
N GLN A 534 17.03 -21.65 -23.99
CA GLN A 534 17.44 -20.56 -23.09
C GLN A 534 17.28 -20.98 -21.62
N GLU A 535 17.80 -20.17 -20.69
CA GLU A 535 17.59 -20.39 -19.27
C GLU A 535 16.12 -20.24 -18.89
N SER A 536 15.67 -21.01 -17.90
CA SER A 536 14.32 -20.88 -17.35
C SER A 536 14.12 -19.48 -16.77
N MET A 537 12.99 -18.87 -17.06
CA MET A 537 12.67 -17.51 -16.63
C MET A 537 11.25 -17.42 -16.09
N ASN A 538 11.06 -16.49 -15.16
CA ASN A 538 9.75 -16.16 -14.65
C ASN A 538 9.20 -14.99 -15.46
N LEU A 539 8.02 -15.15 -16.04
CA LEU A 539 7.39 -14.16 -16.94
C LEU A 539 5.97 -13.86 -16.47
N LYS A 540 5.52 -12.64 -16.68
CA LYS A 540 4.12 -12.25 -16.57
C LYS A 540 3.60 -11.99 -17.98
N VAL A 541 2.65 -12.79 -18.44
CA VAL A 541 2.07 -12.64 -19.77
C VAL A 541 0.62 -12.25 -19.67
N HIS A 542 0.22 -11.33 -20.55
CA HIS A 542 -1.10 -10.74 -20.55
C HIS A 542 -1.82 -11.09 -21.86
N PHE A 543 -3.11 -11.42 -21.76
CA PHE A 543 -3.98 -11.68 -22.89
C PHE A 543 -5.18 -10.75 -22.88
N ASP A 544 -5.59 -10.33 -24.05
CA ASP A 544 -6.84 -9.62 -24.27
C ASP A 544 -8.01 -10.52 -23.89
N GLY A 545 -8.77 -10.13 -22.88
CA GLY A 545 -9.85 -10.96 -22.34
C GLY A 545 -11.04 -11.13 -23.29
N LEU A 546 -11.14 -10.35 -24.37
CA LEU A 546 -12.24 -10.49 -25.34
C LEU A 546 -11.88 -11.36 -26.53
N THR A 547 -10.60 -11.46 -26.86
CA THR A 547 -10.14 -12.10 -28.10
C THR A 547 -9.13 -13.22 -27.90
N GLY A 548 -8.42 -13.27 -26.78
CA GLY A 548 -7.37 -14.26 -26.54
C GLY A 548 -6.05 -13.99 -27.28
N GLU A 549 -5.90 -12.80 -27.88
CA GLU A 549 -4.61 -12.33 -28.39
C GLU A 549 -3.70 -11.91 -27.23
N PHE A 550 -2.37 -12.01 -27.37
CA PHE A 550 -1.45 -11.45 -26.38
C PHE A 550 -1.54 -9.92 -26.36
N ILE A 551 -1.40 -9.35 -25.17
CA ILE A 551 -1.13 -7.92 -24.99
C ILE A 551 0.37 -7.69 -25.15
N VAL A 552 0.73 -6.77 -26.04
CA VAL A 552 2.11 -6.35 -26.28
C VAL A 552 2.22 -4.84 -26.11
N ARG A 553 3.40 -4.33 -25.78
CA ARG A 553 3.67 -2.89 -25.72
C ARG A 553 4.69 -2.50 -26.79
N LYS A 554 4.29 -1.60 -27.68
CA LYS A 554 5.17 -0.95 -28.68
C LYS A 554 5.38 0.52 -28.30
N GLU A 555 6.20 1.25 -29.06
CA GLU A 555 6.50 2.66 -28.77
C GLU A 555 5.24 3.55 -28.74
N GLU A 556 4.22 3.18 -29.52
CA GLU A 556 2.97 3.95 -29.67
C GLU A 556 1.89 3.59 -28.62
N GLY A 557 2.10 2.54 -27.81
CA GLY A 557 1.16 2.14 -26.75
C GLY A 557 0.97 0.64 -26.62
N LEU A 558 -0.16 0.26 -25.99
CA LEU A 558 -0.60 -1.13 -25.90
C LEU A 558 -1.22 -1.58 -27.23
N GLU A 559 -0.82 -2.75 -27.69
CA GLU A 559 -1.31 -3.40 -28.89
C GLU A 559 -1.64 -4.87 -28.61
N ARG A 560 -2.29 -5.53 -29.58
CA ARG A 560 -2.58 -6.97 -29.55
C ARG A 560 -1.82 -7.65 -30.68
N THR A 561 -1.40 -8.89 -30.43
CA THR A 561 -0.97 -9.79 -31.51
C THR A 561 -2.08 -10.03 -32.52
N ARG A 562 -1.72 -10.62 -33.66
CA ARG A 562 -2.68 -10.99 -34.71
C ARG A 562 -2.44 -12.41 -35.16
N GLY A 563 -3.43 -13.28 -34.94
CA GLY A 563 -3.42 -14.69 -35.35
C GLY A 563 -3.10 -15.67 -34.21
N VAL A 564 -2.83 -15.19 -32.99
CA VAL A 564 -2.57 -16.08 -31.84
C VAL A 564 -3.82 -16.81 -31.43
N ARG A 565 -4.98 -16.14 -31.49
CA ARG A 565 -6.27 -16.73 -31.12
C ARG A 565 -6.72 -17.87 -32.03
N ASP A 566 -6.17 -17.95 -33.25
CA ASP A 566 -6.54 -18.96 -34.24
C ASP A 566 -5.69 -20.24 -34.09
N LEU A 567 -4.58 -20.18 -33.33
CA LEU A 567 -3.67 -21.31 -33.12
C LEU A 567 -4.32 -22.55 -32.49
N PRO A 568 -5.23 -22.45 -31.50
CA PRO A 568 -5.84 -23.62 -30.88
C PRO A 568 -6.70 -24.46 -31.83
N ASP A 569 -7.15 -23.88 -32.93
CA ASP A 569 -8.00 -24.54 -33.94
C ASP A 569 -7.19 -25.17 -35.09
N MET A 570 -5.88 -24.93 -35.15
CA MET A 570 -4.98 -25.50 -36.16
C MET A 570 -4.52 -26.91 -35.78
N ASP A 571 -4.23 -27.74 -36.79
CA ASP A 571 -3.65 -29.05 -36.51
C ASP A 571 -2.17 -28.94 -36.08
N PRO A 572 -1.61 -29.93 -35.35
CA PRO A 572 -0.24 -29.84 -34.85
C PRO A 572 0.83 -29.65 -35.94
N VAL A 573 0.62 -30.21 -37.14
CA VAL A 573 1.56 -30.07 -38.25
C VAL A 573 1.48 -28.65 -38.83
N GLU A 574 0.29 -28.07 -38.93
CA GLU A 574 0.09 -26.66 -39.28
C GLU A 574 0.80 -25.72 -38.30
N ILE A 575 0.66 -25.96 -36.98
CA ILE A 575 1.33 -25.17 -35.95
C ILE A 575 2.86 -25.26 -36.10
N ASP A 576 3.39 -26.48 -36.22
CA ASP A 576 4.84 -26.70 -36.37
C ASP A 576 5.39 -26.02 -37.63
N VAL A 577 4.68 -26.12 -38.75
CA VAL A 577 5.02 -25.43 -40.01
C VAL A 577 4.97 -23.91 -39.85
N LEU A 578 3.91 -23.37 -39.24
CA LEU A 578 3.74 -21.93 -39.03
C LEU A 578 4.86 -21.37 -38.16
N PHE A 579 5.17 -21.98 -37.02
CA PHE A 579 6.27 -21.54 -36.14
C PHE A 579 7.63 -21.60 -36.83
N LYS A 580 7.82 -22.56 -37.75
CA LYS A 580 9.06 -22.66 -38.52
C LYS A 580 9.18 -21.56 -39.58
N VAL A 581 8.08 -21.21 -40.24
CA VAL A 581 8.01 -20.06 -41.15
C VAL A 581 8.22 -18.76 -40.38
N LEU A 582 7.48 -18.52 -39.29
CA LEU A 582 7.64 -17.33 -38.43
C LEU A 582 9.09 -17.08 -38.01
N LYS A 583 9.83 -18.15 -37.68
CA LYS A 583 11.22 -18.03 -37.24
C LYS A 583 12.23 -17.78 -38.37
N ASN A 584 11.96 -18.24 -39.59
CA ASN A 584 12.96 -18.31 -40.65
C ASN A 584 12.50 -17.68 -41.98
N HIS A 585 11.40 -16.93 -41.98
CA HIS A 585 10.88 -16.31 -43.19
C HIS A 585 11.81 -15.19 -43.75
N PRO A 586 11.88 -15.03 -45.08
CA PRO A 586 11.35 -15.95 -46.10
C PRO A 586 12.15 -17.27 -46.16
N ILE A 587 11.47 -18.41 -46.34
CA ILE A 587 12.07 -19.75 -46.37
C ILE A 587 11.59 -20.55 -47.60
N SER A 588 12.49 -21.28 -48.27
CA SER A 588 12.09 -22.17 -49.37
C SER A 588 11.32 -23.39 -48.83
N PHE A 589 10.36 -23.93 -49.58
CA PHE A 589 9.64 -25.14 -49.19
C PHE A 589 10.58 -26.34 -48.97
N LYS A 590 11.69 -26.36 -49.72
CA LYS A 590 12.74 -27.37 -49.58
C LYS A 590 13.49 -27.23 -48.25
N ASP A 591 13.90 -26.02 -47.88
CA ASP A 591 14.58 -25.77 -46.61
C ASP A 591 13.65 -25.95 -45.41
N LEU A 592 12.38 -25.58 -45.56
CA LEU A 592 11.33 -25.88 -44.57
C LEU A 592 11.26 -27.39 -44.32
N ASN A 593 11.14 -28.22 -45.36
CA ASN A 593 11.12 -29.68 -45.21
C ASN A 593 12.38 -30.22 -44.54
N ASN A 594 13.55 -29.68 -44.87
CA ASN A 594 14.83 -30.11 -44.29
C ASN A 594 15.04 -29.66 -42.83
N SER A 595 14.20 -28.76 -42.33
CA SER A 595 14.40 -28.10 -41.05
C SER A 595 13.73 -28.81 -39.86
N PHE A 596 12.97 -29.88 -40.14
CA PHE A 596 12.42 -30.80 -39.15
C PHE A 596 13.40 -31.94 -38.86
N GLU A 597 13.53 -32.33 -37.58
CA GLU A 597 14.46 -33.38 -37.15
C GLU A 597 14.02 -34.79 -37.58
N GLU A 598 12.72 -34.99 -37.81
CA GLU A 598 12.09 -36.22 -38.30
C GLU A 598 11.29 -35.95 -39.59
N GLU A 599 11.06 -37.00 -40.40
CA GLU A 599 10.27 -36.88 -41.62
C GLU A 599 8.78 -36.76 -41.28
N ILE A 600 8.22 -35.55 -41.41
CA ILE A 600 6.82 -35.26 -41.11
C ILE A 600 5.97 -35.39 -42.38
N SER A 601 4.97 -36.28 -42.36
CA SER A 601 3.97 -36.37 -43.43
C SER A 601 2.97 -35.23 -43.33
N GLY A 602 2.57 -34.64 -44.46
CA GLY A 602 1.49 -33.63 -44.50
C GLY A 602 1.95 -32.18 -44.56
N ILE A 603 3.27 -31.89 -44.60
CA ILE A 603 3.79 -30.50 -44.68
C ILE A 603 3.19 -29.73 -45.88
N GLY A 604 3.06 -30.38 -47.04
CA GLY A 604 2.47 -29.75 -48.22
C GLY A 604 0.98 -29.38 -48.05
N GLU A 605 0.21 -30.20 -47.33
CA GLU A 605 -1.20 -29.94 -47.01
C GLU A 605 -1.30 -28.79 -45.99
N ALA A 606 -0.49 -28.84 -44.92
CA ALA A 606 -0.40 -27.77 -43.94
C ALA A 606 -0.03 -26.42 -44.57
N VAL A 607 0.95 -26.39 -45.49
CA VAL A 607 1.30 -25.16 -46.24
C VAL A 607 0.12 -24.68 -47.09
N SER A 608 -0.63 -25.58 -47.73
CA SER A 608 -1.81 -25.21 -48.51
C SER A 608 -2.91 -24.60 -47.63
N ASN A 609 -3.16 -25.21 -46.46
CA ASN A 609 -4.17 -24.73 -45.52
C ASN A 609 -3.79 -23.38 -44.91
N LEU A 610 -2.56 -23.23 -44.41
CA LEU A 610 -2.05 -21.97 -43.86
C LEU A 610 -2.09 -20.83 -44.90
N LYS A 611 -1.83 -21.13 -46.18
CA LYS A 611 -2.02 -20.16 -47.27
C LYS A 611 -3.48 -19.78 -47.44
N SER A 612 -4.40 -20.74 -47.38
CA SER A 612 -5.84 -20.48 -47.50
C SER A 612 -6.39 -19.64 -46.35
N LEU A 613 -5.84 -19.81 -45.15
CA LEU A 613 -6.15 -19.02 -43.95
C LEU A 613 -5.48 -17.64 -43.96
N GLY A 614 -4.51 -17.42 -44.85
CA GLY A 614 -3.72 -16.19 -44.93
C GLY A 614 -2.60 -16.09 -43.89
N SER A 615 -2.36 -17.15 -43.10
CA SER A 615 -1.30 -17.19 -42.08
C SER A 615 0.11 -17.14 -42.69
N ILE A 616 0.25 -17.64 -43.92
CA ILE A 616 1.48 -17.54 -44.72
C ILE A 616 1.14 -17.14 -46.16
N LYS A 617 2.11 -16.54 -46.85
CA LYS A 617 2.06 -16.25 -48.29
C LYS A 617 3.17 -16.99 -49.01
N SER A 618 3.08 -17.09 -50.33
CA SER A 618 4.10 -17.74 -51.13
C SER A 618 4.38 -17.03 -52.45
N LEU A 619 5.63 -17.07 -52.89
CA LEU A 619 6.09 -16.60 -54.20
C LEU A 619 6.86 -17.73 -54.89
N GLU A 620 6.80 -17.81 -56.22
CA GLU A 620 7.70 -18.68 -56.99
C GLU A 620 8.89 -17.85 -57.49
N GLU A 621 10.11 -18.22 -57.10
CA GLU A 621 11.36 -17.65 -57.60
C GLU A 621 12.30 -18.76 -58.09
N GLU A 622 12.86 -18.59 -59.30
CA GLU A 622 13.81 -19.55 -59.90
C GLU A 622 13.35 -21.03 -59.94
N GLY A 623 12.03 -21.28 -59.86
CA GLY A 623 11.45 -22.63 -59.83
C GLY A 623 11.32 -23.25 -58.45
N GLU A 624 11.62 -22.51 -57.38
CA GLU A 624 11.37 -22.91 -55.99
C GLU A 624 10.21 -22.11 -55.37
N LEU A 625 9.43 -22.77 -54.51
CA LEU A 625 8.35 -22.15 -53.75
C LEU A 625 8.92 -21.51 -52.48
N ILE A 626 8.91 -20.19 -52.41
CA ILE A 626 9.33 -19.42 -51.23
C ILE A 626 8.09 -19.09 -50.38
N LEU A 627 8.19 -19.35 -49.08
CA LEU A 627 7.14 -19.10 -48.10
C LEU A 627 7.54 -17.92 -47.21
N ASP A 628 6.57 -17.06 -46.92
CA ASP A 628 6.73 -15.88 -46.08
C ASP A 628 5.50 -15.74 -45.16
N VAL A 629 5.61 -14.94 -44.11
CA VAL A 629 4.52 -14.70 -43.16
C VAL A 629 3.42 -13.87 -43.82
N GLY A 630 2.16 -14.15 -43.47
CA GLY A 630 1.01 -13.38 -43.94
C GLY A 630 1.10 -11.90 -43.54
N GLU A 631 0.45 -11.01 -44.31
CA GLU A 631 0.57 -9.56 -44.10
C GLU A 631 0.00 -9.09 -42.75
N ASP A 632 -0.99 -9.79 -42.21
CA ASP A 632 -1.68 -9.44 -40.96
C ASP A 632 -1.36 -10.40 -39.80
N VAL A 633 -0.22 -11.09 -39.85
CA VAL A 633 0.16 -12.09 -38.85
C VAL A 633 1.29 -11.55 -37.97
N GLU A 634 1.00 -11.43 -36.67
CA GLU A 634 1.93 -11.00 -35.64
C GLU A 634 1.87 -12.00 -34.49
N ILE A 635 2.48 -13.17 -34.67
CA ILE A 635 2.55 -14.23 -33.66
C ILE A 635 3.98 -14.28 -33.13
N PRO A 636 4.20 -14.16 -31.81
CA PRO A 636 5.53 -14.27 -31.25
C PRO A 636 6.10 -15.67 -31.49
N THR A 637 7.42 -15.78 -31.60
CA THR A 637 8.12 -17.07 -31.69
C THR A 637 8.55 -17.59 -30.31
N THR A 638 8.51 -16.74 -29.29
CA THR A 638 8.77 -17.08 -27.88
C THR A 638 8.06 -16.10 -26.94
N LEU A 639 7.72 -16.56 -25.73
CA LEU A 639 7.13 -15.69 -24.70
C LEU A 639 8.11 -14.66 -24.12
N SER A 640 9.41 -14.84 -24.39
CA SER A 640 10.48 -13.95 -23.93
C SER A 640 10.72 -12.73 -24.83
N GLU A 641 9.84 -12.48 -25.82
CA GLU A 641 9.96 -11.33 -26.70
C GLU A 641 9.79 -10.01 -25.94
N LYS A 642 10.66 -9.02 -26.26
CA LYS A 642 10.75 -7.75 -25.53
C LYS A 642 9.42 -6.99 -25.44
N THR A 643 8.59 -7.06 -26.48
CA THR A 643 7.28 -6.38 -26.53
C THR A 643 6.26 -6.99 -25.57
N LEU A 644 6.33 -8.31 -25.32
CA LEU A 644 5.55 -8.99 -24.28
C LEU A 644 6.07 -8.60 -22.89
N LEU A 645 7.40 -8.60 -22.70
CA LEU A 645 8.01 -8.19 -21.43
C LEU A 645 7.71 -6.74 -21.08
N ALA A 646 7.66 -5.84 -22.07
CA ALA A 646 7.29 -4.44 -21.85
C ALA A 646 5.82 -4.26 -21.46
N ALA A 647 4.95 -5.23 -21.75
CA ALA A 647 3.58 -5.25 -21.25
C ALA A 647 3.51 -5.66 -19.76
N GLU A 648 4.57 -6.24 -19.19
CA GLU A 648 4.66 -6.50 -17.74
C GLU A 648 4.70 -5.22 -16.91
N ASP A 649 5.05 -4.09 -17.53
CA ASP A 649 5.05 -2.77 -16.90
C ASP A 649 3.64 -2.21 -16.67
N ILE A 650 2.58 -2.94 -17.05
CA ILE A 650 1.21 -2.59 -16.67
C ILE A 650 1.12 -2.57 -15.13
N PRO A 651 0.64 -1.47 -14.51
CA PRO A 651 0.54 -1.38 -13.06
C PRO A 651 -0.27 -2.53 -12.45
N GLU A 652 0.08 -2.94 -11.23
CA GLU A 652 -0.62 -4.04 -10.56
C GLU A 652 -2.09 -3.65 -10.28
N PRO A 653 -3.06 -4.53 -10.55
CA PRO A 653 -4.46 -4.23 -10.33
C PRO A 653 -4.81 -4.22 -8.83
N GLU A 654 -5.68 -3.29 -8.43
CA GLU A 654 -6.24 -3.14 -7.10
C GLU A 654 -7.74 -3.50 -7.09
N ILE A 655 -8.34 -3.60 -5.90
CA ILE A 655 -9.79 -3.85 -5.81
C ILE A 655 -10.54 -2.52 -5.98
N PHE A 656 -11.22 -2.38 -7.13
CA PHE A 656 -12.06 -1.24 -7.47
C PHE A 656 -13.54 -1.53 -7.29
N ARG A 657 -14.31 -0.52 -6.88
CA ARG A 657 -15.78 -0.54 -6.91
C ARG A 657 -16.29 0.24 -8.11
N ILE A 658 -16.69 -0.47 -9.16
CA ILE A 658 -17.14 0.14 -10.42
C ILE A 658 -18.63 -0.14 -10.66
N PRO A 659 -19.35 0.73 -11.40
CA PRO A 659 -20.71 0.44 -11.81
C PRO A 659 -20.74 -0.79 -12.76
N PRO A 660 -21.72 -1.70 -12.65
CA PRO A 660 -21.76 -2.94 -13.43
C PRO A 660 -21.78 -2.68 -14.94
N GLY A 661 -22.46 -1.62 -15.38
CA GLY A 661 -22.53 -1.22 -16.80
C GLY A 661 -21.21 -0.68 -17.38
N LYS A 662 -20.16 -0.54 -16.55
CA LYS A 662 -18.85 -0.02 -16.97
C LYS A 662 -17.79 -1.11 -17.18
N LYS A 663 -18.11 -2.39 -16.99
CA LYS A 663 -17.22 -3.53 -17.28
C LYS A 663 -17.79 -4.42 -18.36
N GLU A 664 -16.90 -5.16 -19.01
CA GLU A 664 -17.29 -6.24 -19.92
C GLU A 664 -17.28 -7.60 -19.21
N ASP A 665 -18.35 -8.37 -19.43
CA ASP A 665 -18.56 -9.66 -18.76
C ASP A 665 -18.28 -10.85 -19.69
N ARG A 666 -18.22 -10.63 -21.01
CA ARG A 666 -17.93 -11.69 -21.98
C ARG A 666 -16.43 -11.86 -22.16
N ILE A 667 -15.85 -12.74 -21.37
CA ILE A 667 -14.42 -13.03 -21.35
C ILE A 667 -14.16 -14.40 -21.99
N VAL A 668 -13.09 -14.50 -22.79
CA VAL A 668 -12.59 -15.77 -23.32
C VAL A 668 -12.29 -16.72 -22.17
N GLU A 669 -12.72 -17.97 -22.30
CA GLU A 669 -12.52 -18.98 -21.26
C GLU A 669 -11.03 -19.25 -21.04
N GLU A 670 -10.66 -19.47 -19.78
CA GLU A 670 -9.27 -19.72 -19.39
C GLU A 670 -8.65 -20.88 -20.16
N GLU A 671 -9.42 -21.94 -20.41
CA GLU A 671 -8.95 -23.14 -21.10
C GLU A 671 -8.41 -22.85 -22.51
N GLU A 672 -9.03 -21.91 -23.23
CA GLU A 672 -8.54 -21.49 -24.56
C GLU A 672 -7.20 -20.77 -24.47
N ILE A 673 -7.02 -19.91 -23.46
CA ILE A 673 -5.74 -19.21 -23.24
C ILE A 673 -4.63 -20.19 -22.83
N LEU A 674 -4.96 -21.19 -22.03
CA LEU A 674 -4.01 -22.24 -21.65
C LEU A 674 -3.58 -23.09 -22.83
N LYS A 675 -4.49 -23.41 -23.78
CA LYS A 675 -4.10 -24.10 -25.02
C LYS A 675 -3.05 -23.31 -25.78
N VAL A 676 -3.26 -22.00 -25.95
CA VAL A 676 -2.29 -21.11 -26.61
C VAL A 676 -0.94 -21.15 -25.89
N LEU A 677 -0.91 -20.91 -24.57
CA LEU A 677 0.33 -20.85 -23.80
C LEU A 677 1.18 -22.11 -23.91
N ASN A 678 0.54 -23.29 -23.92
CA ASN A 678 1.25 -24.57 -24.03
C ASN A 678 1.92 -24.80 -25.40
N LEU A 679 1.57 -24.02 -26.44
CA LEU A 679 2.22 -24.12 -27.76
C LEU A 679 3.64 -23.52 -27.76
N PHE A 680 3.94 -22.63 -26.80
CA PHE A 680 5.21 -21.90 -26.77
C PHE A 680 6.35 -22.61 -26.02
N GLY A 681 6.05 -23.74 -25.38
CA GLY A 681 7.03 -24.57 -24.66
C GLY A 681 6.51 -25.10 -23.33
N ASP A 682 7.41 -25.67 -22.54
CA ASP A 682 7.10 -26.15 -21.20
C ASP A 682 6.89 -24.95 -20.27
N ILE A 683 5.71 -24.90 -19.63
CA ILE A 683 5.31 -23.82 -18.73
C ILE A 683 4.74 -24.38 -17.42
N GLU A 684 5.06 -23.72 -16.31
CA GLU A 684 4.42 -23.95 -15.01
C GLU A 684 3.69 -22.68 -14.58
N ILE A 685 2.38 -22.76 -14.36
CA ILE A 685 1.54 -21.61 -13.99
C ILE A 685 1.66 -21.38 -12.48
N ILE A 686 2.17 -20.21 -12.08
CA ILE A 686 2.32 -19.81 -10.67
C ILE A 686 1.08 -19.07 -10.18
N ARG A 687 0.57 -18.14 -11.00
CA ARG A 687 -0.62 -17.34 -10.70
C ARG A 687 -1.38 -17.08 -11.99
N ARG A 688 -2.71 -17.03 -11.86
CA ARG A 688 -3.65 -16.67 -12.93
C ARG A 688 -4.68 -15.73 -12.36
N GLU A 689 -5.01 -14.67 -13.09
CA GLU A 689 -6.07 -13.75 -12.70
C GLU A 689 -6.68 -13.05 -13.90
N ILE A 690 -7.96 -12.70 -13.78
CA ILE A 690 -8.59 -11.67 -14.61
C ILE A 690 -8.49 -10.36 -13.86
N PHE A 691 -8.06 -9.32 -14.55
CA PHE A 691 -8.18 -7.95 -14.08
C PHE A 691 -8.71 -7.04 -15.18
N TYR A 692 -9.18 -5.87 -14.83
CA TYR A 692 -9.73 -4.91 -15.77
C TYR A 692 -8.79 -3.72 -15.98
N TYR A 693 -8.42 -3.49 -17.23
CA TYR A 693 -7.62 -2.37 -17.67
C TYR A 693 -8.51 -1.15 -17.98
N PRO A 694 -8.19 0.05 -17.46
CA PRO A 694 -9.00 1.24 -17.67
C PRO A 694 -8.78 1.81 -19.07
N TYR A 695 -9.88 2.13 -19.74
CA TYR A 695 -9.90 2.99 -20.93
C TYR A 695 -10.81 4.19 -20.67
N TRP A 696 -10.44 5.33 -21.22
CA TRP A 696 -11.34 6.47 -21.37
C TRP A 696 -11.99 6.43 -22.74
N ILE A 697 -13.31 6.52 -22.77
CA ILE A 697 -14.12 6.50 -23.99
C ILE A 697 -14.64 7.91 -24.24
N ALA A 698 -14.14 8.54 -25.31
CA ALA A 698 -14.65 9.81 -25.79
C ALA A 698 -15.66 9.55 -26.92
N GLU A 699 -16.92 9.94 -26.71
CA GLU A 699 -17.98 9.85 -27.72
C GLU A 699 -17.98 11.14 -28.55
N LEU A 700 -17.68 11.02 -29.85
CA LEU A 700 -17.65 12.10 -30.81
C LEU A 700 -18.92 12.07 -31.65
N VAL A 701 -19.51 13.24 -31.90
CA VAL A 701 -20.74 13.38 -32.70
C VAL A 701 -20.56 14.40 -33.81
N LYS A 702 -21.09 14.05 -35.00
CA LYS A 702 -21.17 14.91 -36.17
C LYS A 702 -22.44 14.60 -36.96
N ASP A 703 -23.28 15.61 -37.17
CA ASP A 703 -24.46 15.54 -38.05
C ASP A 703 -25.32 14.26 -37.83
N ASP A 704 -25.60 13.94 -36.55
CA ASP A 704 -26.33 12.75 -36.05
C ASP A 704 -25.59 11.39 -36.13
N GLU A 705 -24.35 11.35 -36.64
CA GLU A 705 -23.48 10.18 -36.56
C GLU A 705 -22.59 10.26 -35.31
N SER A 706 -22.48 9.15 -34.56
CA SER A 706 -21.61 9.04 -33.40
C SER A 706 -20.52 7.99 -33.60
N ARG A 707 -19.31 8.29 -33.14
CA ARG A 707 -18.20 7.32 -33.04
C ARG A 707 -17.51 7.49 -31.70
N ILE A 708 -16.82 6.44 -31.27
CA ILE A 708 -16.01 6.51 -30.05
C ILE A 708 -14.52 6.55 -30.38
N LEU A 709 -13.75 7.16 -29.48
CA LEU A 709 -12.31 6.99 -29.32
C LEU A 709 -12.07 6.22 -28.02
N ALA A 710 -11.20 5.21 -28.05
CA ALA A 710 -10.71 4.56 -26.83
C ALA A 710 -9.29 5.06 -26.57
N ILE A 711 -9.08 5.60 -25.37
CA ILE A 711 -7.81 6.15 -24.91
C ILE A 711 -7.36 5.31 -23.72
N ASP A 712 -6.14 4.79 -23.79
CA ASP A 712 -5.49 4.02 -22.74
C ASP A 712 -5.46 4.82 -21.43
N GLY A 713 -6.04 4.28 -20.34
CA GLY A 713 -6.17 4.99 -19.08
C GLY A 713 -4.91 5.08 -18.23
N VAL A 714 -3.81 4.44 -18.63
CA VAL A 714 -2.51 4.48 -17.94
C VAL A 714 -1.51 5.33 -18.73
N TYR A 715 -1.44 5.13 -20.04
CA TYR A 715 -0.42 5.75 -20.90
C TYR A 715 -0.93 6.89 -21.77
N GLY A 716 -2.24 7.14 -21.84
CA GLY A 716 -2.81 8.29 -22.57
C GLY A 716 -2.83 8.18 -24.08
N ASN A 717 -2.38 7.06 -24.66
CA ASN A 717 -2.40 6.88 -26.10
C ASN A 717 -3.75 6.36 -26.60
N ARG A 718 -4.12 6.72 -27.84
CA ARG A 718 -5.29 6.15 -28.51
C ARG A 718 -5.05 4.68 -28.83
N ASP A 719 -6.01 3.83 -28.48
CA ASP A 719 -5.98 2.41 -28.79
C ASP A 719 -7.08 2.06 -29.80
N GLU A 720 -6.71 1.97 -31.08
CA GLU A 720 -7.65 1.66 -32.16
C GLU A 720 -8.23 0.24 -32.08
N TYR A 721 -7.50 -0.70 -31.45
CA TYR A 721 -7.96 -2.07 -31.28
C TYR A 721 -9.10 -2.13 -30.26
N ALA A 722 -8.89 -1.55 -29.08
CA ALA A 722 -9.91 -1.43 -28.04
C ALA A 722 -11.11 -0.63 -28.57
N GLU A 723 -10.86 0.46 -29.30
CA GLU A 723 -11.90 1.26 -29.95
C GLU A 723 -12.79 0.40 -30.86
N ARG A 724 -12.21 -0.42 -31.74
CA ARG A 724 -12.97 -1.31 -32.63
C ARG A 724 -13.78 -2.36 -31.86
N MET A 725 -13.25 -2.89 -30.77
CA MET A 725 -13.95 -3.89 -29.95
C MET A 725 -15.12 -3.29 -29.19
N LEU A 726 -14.95 -2.06 -28.68
CA LEU A 726 -15.98 -1.34 -27.94
C LEU A 726 -17.04 -0.72 -28.88
N ARG A 727 -16.67 -0.30 -30.10
CA ARG A 727 -17.60 0.24 -31.12
C ARG A 727 -18.77 -0.70 -31.42
N LYS A 728 -18.54 -2.02 -31.43
CA LYS A 728 -19.58 -3.02 -31.69
C LYS A 728 -20.57 -3.23 -30.53
N ARG A 729 -20.33 -2.58 -29.39
CA ARG A 729 -21.03 -2.84 -28.11
C ARG A 729 -21.55 -1.58 -27.41
N VAL A 730 -21.30 -0.39 -27.97
CA VAL A 730 -21.69 0.94 -27.43
C VAL A 730 -22.88 1.56 -28.20
N HIS A 731 -23.61 0.76 -28.99
CA HIS A 731 -24.87 1.16 -29.63
C HIS A 731 -26.06 0.40 -29.04
#